data_AF-A0ABD1TP87-F1
#
_entry.id   AF-A0ABD1TP87-F1
#
_cell.length_a   1.000
_cell.length_b   1.000
_cell.length_c   1.000
_cell.angle_alpha   90.00
_cell.angle_beta   90.00
_cell.angle_gamma   90.00
#
_symmetry.space_group_name_H-M   'P 1'
#
loop_
_entity.id
_entity.type
_entity.pdbx_description
1 polymer ?
#
loop_
_entity_poly.entity_id
_entity_poly.type
_entity_poly.pdbx_seq_one_letter_code
_entity_poly.pdbx_strand_id
1 'polypeptide(L)'
;MREMNAREMKCFTEANSTFCNLKKYITKEGEKTKGTLIKLGHILLTLPPTHSLPLVHHRQKPFHRPLYPNKSHHLFRPRHHTPFACTAIIYHLKHRRSADNIRDEARRHNAAHNFSAKYVPFNADPTSTESYSLDEIVYRSRSGGLLDVQHDMDALKKFDGQYWRSLFDSRVGKTTWPYGSGVWSKKEWVLPEIDGDDIVSAFEGNSNLFWAERFGKQFLGMNDLWVKHCGISHTGSFKDLGMTVLVSQVNRLRKLNRPVVGVGCASTGDTSAALSAYCAAAGIPSIVFLPANRISIAQLVQPIANGAFVLSIDTDFDGCMQLIREVTSELPIYLANSLNSLRLEGQKTAAIEILQQFDWEVPDWVIVPGGNLGNIYAFYKGFHMCKELGLVDRIPRLVCAQASNANPLYLHYKSGWKDFKPVKAGTTFASAIQIGDPVSIDRAVFALKNSNGIVEEATEEELMDAMAQADSTGMFICPHTGVALTALFKLRQSGVIGPTDRTVVVSTAHGLKFTQSKLDYDSGEIKDMACRFANPPVQVKADFGLAFFSANAEAQASRKSSPRVNNDVVQKAEELDIDVLVHGEPERNDMVEYFGEQLSGFAFTANGWVQSYGSRCVKPPIIYGDVSRPKPMTVFWSTAAQGMTKRPMKGMLTGPFTILNWSFVRNDQPRFETCYQIALAIKDEVEDLEKAGITVIQIDEAALREGLPLRKSEHAFYLDWAVHSFRITNVGVLDTTQFHYGVFFAYMRLREQEIRNLMWISECVAQNQKSRVHDSGMLVGDVFLQNVEGNYAGNG
;
A
#
# COMPACT_ATOMS: atom_id res chain seq x y z
N MET A 1 -1.48 -23.40 54.53
CA MET A 1 -0.02 -23.11 54.65
C MET A 1 0.47 -22.57 53.32
N ARG A 2 1.51 -21.75 53.15
CA ARG A 2 2.23 -20.72 53.95
C ARG A 2 3.16 -20.02 52.92
N GLU A 3 3.38 -18.71 52.88
CA GLU A 3 2.77 -17.54 53.53
C GLU A 3 2.96 -16.31 52.58
N MET A 4 2.69 -15.07 52.99
CA MET A 4 2.66 -13.87 52.11
C MET A 4 4.03 -13.39 51.58
N ASN A 5 4.01 -12.48 50.60
CA ASN A 5 4.83 -11.27 50.73
C ASN A 5 4.11 -9.99 50.24
N ALA A 6 3.98 -9.02 51.13
CA ALA A 6 3.07 -7.87 50.98
C ALA A 6 3.81 -6.57 50.62
N ARG A 7 4.56 -6.54 49.51
CA ARG A 7 5.29 -5.35 49.04
C ARG A 7 4.83 -4.73 47.73
N GLU A 8 4.17 -5.48 46.85
CA GLU A 8 3.73 -4.95 45.54
C GLU A 8 2.38 -4.21 45.62
N MET A 9 1.54 -4.56 46.59
CA MET A 9 0.20 -3.98 46.75
C MET A 9 0.18 -2.53 47.29
N LYS A 10 1.34 -1.90 47.51
CA LYS A 10 1.46 -0.52 48.00
C LYS A 10 1.82 0.52 46.92
N CYS A 11 2.31 0.11 45.75
CA CYS A 11 2.54 1.05 44.63
C CYS A 11 1.27 1.36 43.82
N PHE A 12 0.24 0.50 43.89
CA PHE A 12 -0.97 0.65 43.06
C PHE A 12 -2.03 1.59 43.66
N THR A 13 -1.91 1.97 44.93
CA THR A 13 -2.93 2.76 45.65
C THR A 13 -2.65 4.27 45.71
N GLU A 14 -1.40 4.71 45.53
CA GLU A 14 -1.04 6.13 45.60
C GLU A 14 -1.20 6.88 44.26
N ALA A 15 -1.01 6.19 43.12
CA ALA A 15 -1.16 6.79 41.78
C ALA A 15 -2.60 7.21 41.42
N ASN A 16 -3.63 6.55 41.98
CA ASN A 16 -5.04 6.86 41.68
C ASN A 16 -5.61 8.04 42.48
N SER A 17 -4.89 8.56 43.49
CA SER A 17 -5.36 9.70 44.30
C SER A 17 -5.15 11.06 43.62
N THR A 18 -4.13 11.17 42.75
CA THR A 18 -3.75 12.44 42.10
C THR A 18 -4.64 12.77 40.90
N PHE A 19 -5.16 11.77 40.19
CA PHE A 19 -5.96 11.99 38.97
C PHE A 19 -7.42 12.40 39.25
N CYS A 20 -7.98 12.04 40.42
CA CYS A 20 -9.37 12.35 40.77
C CYS A 20 -9.59 13.77 41.31
N ASN A 21 -8.56 14.48 41.76
CA ASN A 21 -8.71 15.85 42.31
C ASN A 21 -8.57 16.97 41.28
N LEU A 22 -7.93 16.73 40.13
CA LEU A 22 -7.83 17.74 39.07
C LEU A 22 -9.18 18.03 38.38
N LYS A 23 -10.11 17.07 38.41
CA LYS A 23 -11.43 17.17 37.75
C LYS A 23 -12.51 17.87 38.59
N LYS A 24 -12.18 18.35 39.79
CA LYS A 24 -13.09 19.14 40.66
C LYS A 24 -12.71 20.62 40.78
N TYR A 25 -11.53 21.03 40.30
CA TYR A 25 -11.07 22.43 40.40
C TYR A 25 -11.34 23.27 39.14
N ILE A 26 -11.92 22.68 38.08
CA ILE A 26 -12.25 23.37 36.82
C ILE A 26 -13.76 23.24 36.52
N THR A 27 -14.62 23.43 37.53
CA THR A 27 -16.07 23.66 37.38
C THR A 27 -16.67 24.39 38.59
N LYS A 28 -16.19 25.60 38.90
CA LYS A 28 -16.96 26.67 39.59
C LYS A 28 -16.19 27.99 39.58
N GLU A 29 -16.95 29.08 39.65
CA GLU A 29 -16.49 30.49 39.73
C GLU A 29 -15.78 31.05 38.49
N GLY A 30 -16.62 31.35 37.49
CA GLY A 30 -16.49 32.65 36.82
C GLY A 30 -17.14 33.76 37.66
N GLU A 31 -16.69 35.00 37.39
CA GLU A 31 -17.14 36.29 37.97
C GLU A 31 -16.57 36.74 39.34
N LYS A 32 -16.11 38.01 39.35
CA LYS A 32 -15.58 38.85 40.46
C LYS A 32 -14.12 38.56 40.87
N THR A 33 -13.12 39.31 40.38
CA THR A 33 -12.94 40.73 40.74
C THR A 33 -11.92 41.45 39.83
N LYS A 34 -12.04 42.78 39.72
CA LYS A 34 -11.06 43.65 39.04
C LYS A 34 -9.93 44.04 39.99
N GLY A 35 -8.69 43.97 39.51
CA GLY A 35 -7.60 44.87 39.90
C GLY A 35 -6.75 44.47 41.11
N THR A 36 -5.50 44.97 41.09
CA THR A 36 -4.48 44.91 42.16
C THR A 36 -3.66 43.63 42.26
N LEU A 37 -2.55 43.57 41.51
CA LEU A 37 -1.21 43.33 42.09
C LEU A 37 -0.08 43.64 41.09
N ILE A 38 0.08 44.93 40.79
CA ILE A 38 1.39 45.46 40.37
C ILE A 38 2.28 45.46 41.61
N LYS A 39 3.19 44.47 41.72
CA LYS A 39 4.48 44.47 42.46
C LYS A 39 4.93 43.04 42.76
N LEU A 40 5.76 42.47 41.88
CA LEU A 40 6.82 41.51 42.23
C LEU A 40 7.75 41.24 41.02
N GLY A 41 8.06 42.31 40.28
CA GLY A 41 9.08 42.30 39.23
C GLY A 41 10.13 43.35 39.53
N HIS A 42 11.24 42.93 40.16
CA HIS A 42 12.59 43.52 40.16
C HIS A 42 13.44 42.83 41.26
N ILE A 43 14.78 42.84 41.10
CA ILE A 43 15.79 42.17 41.96
C ILE A 43 15.79 40.63 41.73
N LEU A 44 16.56 40.06 40.80
CA LEU A 44 18.04 40.04 40.80
C LEU A 44 18.59 39.64 39.41
N LEU A 45 19.43 40.50 38.84
CA LEU A 45 20.36 40.20 37.73
C LEU A 45 21.67 40.93 38.02
N THR A 46 22.72 40.22 38.45
CA THR A 46 24.13 40.65 38.35
C THR A 46 25.10 39.46 38.59
N LEU A 47 26.17 39.43 37.79
CA LEU A 47 27.25 38.43 37.57
C LEU A 47 28.15 38.13 38.81
N PRO A 48 29.18 37.22 38.81
CA PRO A 48 29.88 36.53 37.69
C PRO A 48 30.20 35.01 37.88
N PRO A 49 30.92 34.33 36.94
CA PRO A 49 31.18 32.87 36.98
C PRO A 49 32.63 32.46 37.34
N THR A 50 32.84 31.31 38.01
CA THR A 50 34.12 30.56 38.06
C THR A 50 33.97 29.10 38.55
N HIS A 51 34.81 28.20 38.03
CA HIS A 51 35.17 26.82 38.48
C HIS A 51 34.04 25.77 38.68
N SER A 52 33.90 24.68 37.91
CA SER A 52 34.81 23.61 37.43
C SER A 52 35.08 22.46 38.42
N LEU A 53 34.52 21.26 38.16
CA LEU A 53 34.92 19.90 38.62
C LEU A 53 34.16 18.85 37.74
N PRO A 54 34.51 17.54 37.70
CA PRO A 54 34.91 16.93 36.42
C PRO A 54 34.01 15.81 35.88
N LEU A 55 34.14 15.54 34.58
CA LEU A 55 33.57 14.38 33.89
C LEU A 55 34.42 13.11 34.12
N VAL A 56 33.76 12.01 34.49
CA VAL A 56 34.39 10.68 34.62
C VAL A 56 34.41 9.97 33.27
N HIS A 57 35.60 9.61 32.79
CA HIS A 57 35.78 8.76 31.60
C HIS A 57 35.85 7.28 32.00
N HIS A 58 34.92 6.46 31.50
CA HIS A 58 35.14 5.02 31.35
C HIS A 58 35.42 4.67 29.89
N ARG A 59 36.63 4.14 29.64
CA ARG A 59 37.00 3.49 28.37
C ARG A 59 36.84 1.98 28.53
N GLN A 60 36.19 1.32 27.57
CA GLN A 60 36.47 -0.08 27.22
C GLN A 60 36.67 -0.19 25.70
N LYS A 61 37.53 -1.13 25.29
CA LYS A 61 38.05 -1.27 23.92
C LYS A 61 37.21 -2.23 23.08
N PRO A 62 37.19 -2.09 21.74
CA PRO A 62 36.64 -3.11 20.84
C PRO A 62 37.60 -4.30 20.69
N PHE A 63 37.06 -5.49 20.42
CA PHE A 63 37.84 -6.71 20.13
C PHE A 63 37.72 -7.14 18.67
N HIS A 64 38.80 -7.73 18.14
CA HIS A 64 38.98 -8.07 16.73
C HIS A 64 38.29 -9.39 16.32
N ARG A 65 37.92 -9.50 15.03
CA ARG A 65 37.73 -10.78 14.33
C ARG A 65 39.10 -11.36 13.90
N PRO A 66 39.31 -12.69 13.92
CA PRO A 66 40.50 -13.33 13.37
C PRO A 66 40.38 -13.64 11.87
N LEU A 67 41.51 -13.59 11.16
CA LEU A 67 41.73 -14.10 9.80
C LEU A 67 43.11 -14.79 9.74
N TYR A 68 43.19 -15.92 9.04
CA TYR A 68 44.40 -16.74 8.82
C TYR A 68 44.20 -17.53 7.49
N PRO A 69 45.26 -18.01 6.78
CA PRO A 69 46.30 -17.18 6.15
C PRO A 69 46.57 -17.55 4.66
N ASN A 70 47.39 -16.75 3.97
CA ASN A 70 47.76 -16.87 2.54
C ASN A 70 48.53 -18.13 2.12
N LYS A 71 48.36 -18.58 0.87
CA LYS A 71 49.43 -19.18 0.02
C LYS A 71 49.31 -18.90 -1.50
N SER A 72 50.46 -18.54 -2.09
CA SER A 72 50.99 -18.80 -3.46
C SER A 72 50.32 -18.32 -4.78
N HIS A 73 51.07 -17.45 -5.49
CA HIS A 73 51.35 -17.29 -6.95
C HIS A 73 50.46 -17.94 -8.05
N HIS A 74 50.12 -17.17 -9.11
CA HIS A 74 50.85 -17.15 -10.42
C HIS A 74 50.29 -16.11 -11.44
N LEU A 75 51.19 -15.61 -12.32
CA LEU A 75 51.07 -15.09 -13.72
C LEU A 75 49.68 -14.61 -14.26
N PHE A 76 49.53 -13.48 -14.98
CA PHE A 76 50.14 -13.16 -16.29
C PHE A 76 50.12 -11.63 -16.65
N ARG A 77 50.91 -11.25 -17.67
CA ARG A 77 51.00 -9.92 -18.36
C ARG A 77 49.96 -9.83 -19.52
N PRO A 78 49.57 -8.65 -20.09
CA PRO A 78 50.50 -7.81 -20.89
C PRO A 78 50.26 -6.28 -21.11
N ARG A 79 51.38 -5.61 -21.39
CA ARG A 79 51.70 -4.51 -22.37
C ARG A 79 50.83 -3.23 -22.54
N HIS A 80 51.54 -2.12 -22.30
CA HIS A 80 51.49 -0.76 -22.87
C HIS A 80 50.61 -0.43 -24.10
N HIS A 81 49.98 0.76 -24.03
CA HIS A 81 50.00 1.76 -25.11
C HIS A 81 50.41 3.15 -24.56
N THR A 82 50.96 4.00 -25.42
CA THR A 82 51.56 5.33 -25.12
C THR A 82 50.54 6.48 -25.16
N PRO A 83 50.85 7.65 -24.55
CA PRO A 83 49.87 8.72 -24.33
C PRO A 83 49.70 9.66 -25.53
N PHE A 84 48.51 10.24 -25.67
CA PHE A 84 48.27 11.45 -26.45
C PHE A 84 47.77 12.58 -25.55
N ALA A 85 48.23 13.79 -25.81
CA ALA A 85 48.00 14.95 -24.95
C ALA A 85 46.58 15.53 -25.12
N CYS A 86 45.95 15.89 -24.00
CA CYS A 86 44.80 16.79 -23.96
C CYS A 86 45.22 18.12 -23.33
N THR A 87 45.03 19.21 -24.07
CA THR A 87 45.37 20.57 -23.68
C THR A 87 44.55 21.02 -22.47
N ALA A 88 45.22 21.35 -21.36
CA ALA A 88 44.56 21.85 -20.17
C ALA A 88 44.05 23.28 -20.37
N ILE A 89 42.75 23.44 -20.67
CA ILE A 89 42.07 24.72 -20.52
C ILE A 89 41.94 25.01 -19.02
N ILE A 90 42.70 25.99 -18.55
CA ILE A 90 42.68 26.42 -17.14
C ILE A 90 41.35 27.14 -16.87
N TYR A 91 40.37 26.39 -16.34
CA TYR A 91 39.26 27.02 -15.65
C TYR A 91 39.79 27.64 -14.35
N HIS A 92 39.76 28.98 -14.27
CA HIS A 92 39.98 29.67 -13.01
C HIS A 92 38.86 29.29 -12.02
N LEU A 93 39.17 28.35 -11.13
CA LEU A 93 38.42 28.06 -9.91
C LEU A 93 38.45 29.29 -8.99
N LYS A 94 37.62 30.29 -9.28
CA LYS A 94 37.24 31.32 -8.30
C LYS A 94 36.72 30.59 -7.07
N HIS A 95 37.40 30.78 -5.95
CA HIS A 95 36.97 30.26 -4.66
C HIS A 95 35.51 30.68 -4.42
N ARG A 96 34.65 29.70 -4.08
CA ARG A 96 33.29 29.98 -3.58
C ARG A 96 33.44 30.90 -2.37
N ARG A 97 33.07 32.18 -2.55
CA ARG A 97 32.76 33.07 -1.43
C ARG A 97 31.51 32.53 -0.71
N SER A 98 31.31 32.97 0.52
CA SER A 98 30.19 32.56 1.37
C SER A 98 28.84 32.67 0.64
N ALA A 99 28.25 31.50 0.32
CA ALA A 99 26.90 31.27 -0.20
C ALA A 99 26.20 32.47 -0.87
N ASP A 100 26.48 32.70 -2.16
CA ASP A 100 25.57 33.47 -3.02
C ASP A 100 24.17 32.83 -2.95
N ASN A 101 23.12 33.64 -2.77
CA ASN A 101 21.74 33.14 -2.76
C ASN A 101 21.37 32.63 -4.16
N ILE A 102 20.64 31.51 -4.26
CA ILE A 102 20.14 30.98 -5.54
C ILE A 102 19.30 32.00 -6.32
N ARG A 103 18.68 32.98 -5.64
CA ARG A 103 18.01 34.13 -6.26
C ARG A 103 18.99 35.11 -6.90
N ASP A 104 20.12 35.41 -6.24
CA ASP A 104 21.18 36.28 -6.77
C ASP A 104 21.94 35.62 -7.93
N GLU A 105 22.04 34.28 -7.93
CA GLU A 105 22.48 33.49 -9.09
C GLU A 105 21.48 33.59 -10.25
N ALA A 106 20.19 33.41 -10.01
CA ALA A 106 19.15 33.54 -11.03
C ALA A 106 19.14 34.92 -11.70
N ARG A 107 19.27 36.02 -10.93
CA ARG A 107 19.37 37.40 -11.48
C ARG A 107 20.50 37.55 -12.51
N ARG A 108 21.62 36.84 -12.34
CA ARG A 108 22.79 36.91 -13.26
C ARG A 108 22.56 36.20 -14.60
N HIS A 109 21.52 35.38 -14.72
CA HIS A 109 21.23 34.56 -15.90
C HIS A 109 19.90 34.91 -16.59
N ASN A 110 19.26 36.03 -16.21
CA ASN A 110 17.94 36.41 -16.69
C ASN A 110 18.00 36.94 -18.14
N ALA A 111 17.85 36.04 -19.12
CA ALA A 111 17.76 36.39 -20.53
C ALA A 111 16.37 36.99 -20.84
N ALA A 112 16.33 38.16 -21.48
CA ALA A 112 15.08 38.81 -21.86
C ALA A 112 14.44 38.10 -23.06
N HIS A 113 13.34 37.39 -22.82
CA HIS A 113 12.46 36.87 -23.86
C HIS A 113 11.17 37.70 -23.93
N ASN A 114 10.72 38.00 -25.15
CA ASN A 114 9.54 38.83 -25.40
C ASN A 114 8.25 37.99 -25.41
N PHE A 115 8.03 37.22 -24.35
CA PHE A 115 6.80 36.46 -24.12
C PHE A 115 5.85 37.28 -23.24
N SER A 116 4.54 37.22 -23.50
CA SER A 116 3.53 37.96 -22.74
C SER A 116 2.25 37.16 -22.53
N ALA A 117 1.46 37.53 -21.53
CA ALA A 117 0.15 36.95 -21.29
C ALA A 117 -0.84 37.98 -20.71
N LYS A 118 -2.14 37.80 -21.01
CA LYS A 118 -3.21 38.74 -20.64
C LYS A 118 -4.49 38.00 -20.27
N TYR A 119 -5.38 38.65 -19.51
CA TYR A 119 -6.74 38.16 -19.35
C TYR A 119 -7.57 38.49 -20.59
N VAL A 120 -8.39 37.53 -21.02
CA VAL A 120 -9.45 37.69 -22.03
C VAL A 120 -10.74 37.04 -21.53
N PRO A 121 -11.93 37.45 -22.00
CA PRO A 121 -13.16 36.72 -21.74
C PRO A 121 -13.07 35.28 -22.28
N PHE A 122 -13.45 34.31 -21.46
CA PHE A 122 -13.40 32.90 -21.84
C PHE A 122 -14.40 32.60 -22.97
N ASN A 123 -13.91 32.01 -24.06
CA ASN A 123 -14.71 31.60 -25.23
C ASN A 123 -15.61 32.71 -25.80
N ALA A 124 -15.13 33.96 -25.79
CA ALA A 124 -15.81 35.06 -26.45
C ALA A 124 -15.67 35.01 -27.99
N ASP A 125 -16.55 35.75 -28.66
CA ASP A 125 -16.52 35.98 -30.10
C ASP A 125 -15.14 36.53 -30.53
N PRO A 126 -14.54 36.07 -31.65
CA PRO A 126 -13.28 36.59 -32.18
C PRO A 126 -13.25 38.11 -32.44
N THR A 127 -14.40 38.76 -32.56
CA THR A 127 -14.53 40.23 -32.67
C THR A 127 -14.40 40.98 -31.34
N SER A 128 -14.37 40.27 -30.20
CA SER A 128 -14.21 40.89 -28.89
C SER A 128 -12.79 41.42 -28.68
N THR A 129 -12.69 42.75 -28.56
CA THR A 129 -11.42 43.44 -28.22
C THR A 129 -11.19 43.55 -26.71
N GLU A 130 -11.99 42.87 -25.88
CA GLU A 130 -11.87 42.94 -24.43
C GLU A 130 -10.65 42.15 -23.94
N SER A 131 -9.69 42.83 -23.32
CA SER A 131 -8.57 42.21 -22.62
C SER A 131 -8.04 43.10 -21.50
N TYR A 132 -7.43 42.49 -20.49
CA TYR A 132 -6.88 43.16 -19.31
C TYR A 132 -5.45 42.68 -19.04
N SER A 133 -4.62 43.55 -18.47
CA SER A 133 -3.31 43.15 -17.97
C SER A 133 -3.44 42.16 -16.81
N LEU A 134 -2.49 41.24 -16.67
CA LEU A 134 -2.40 40.39 -15.49
C LEU A 134 -2.08 41.19 -14.21
N ASP A 135 -1.57 42.42 -14.35
CA ASP A 135 -1.35 43.37 -13.27
C ASP A 135 -2.63 44.16 -12.87
N GLU A 136 -3.81 43.78 -13.41
CA GLU A 136 -5.13 44.29 -13.00
C GLU A 136 -5.88 43.28 -12.12
N ILE A 137 -6.68 43.79 -11.17
CA ILE A 137 -7.51 42.96 -10.27
C ILE A 137 -8.91 42.83 -10.89
N VAL A 138 -9.06 41.84 -11.78
CA VAL A 138 -10.32 41.57 -12.48
C VAL A 138 -10.71 40.09 -12.33
N TYR A 139 -11.99 39.83 -12.01
CA TYR A 139 -12.51 38.47 -11.77
C TYR A 139 -13.56 38.00 -12.78
N ARG A 140 -14.12 38.93 -13.58
CA ARG A 140 -15.15 38.69 -14.59
C ARG A 140 -14.97 39.64 -15.77
N SER A 141 -15.45 39.27 -16.95
CA SER A 141 -15.57 40.20 -18.08
C SER A 141 -16.62 41.28 -17.82
N ARG A 142 -16.69 42.31 -18.68
CA ARG A 142 -17.75 43.34 -18.68
C ARG A 142 -19.15 42.74 -18.82
N SER A 143 -19.27 41.63 -19.54
CA SER A 143 -20.50 40.84 -19.67
C SER A 143 -20.81 39.95 -18.46
N GLY A 144 -19.99 39.98 -17.41
CA GLY A 144 -20.13 39.13 -16.22
C GLY A 144 -19.62 37.69 -16.39
N GLY A 145 -19.11 37.33 -17.56
CA GLY A 145 -18.56 36.00 -17.86
C GLY A 145 -17.23 35.71 -17.17
N LEU A 146 -16.75 34.47 -17.31
CA LEU A 146 -15.42 34.06 -16.82
C LEU A 146 -14.32 34.69 -17.67
N LEU A 147 -13.18 35.00 -17.05
CA LEU A 147 -11.93 35.32 -17.76
C LEU A 147 -11.08 34.05 -17.96
N ASP A 148 -10.18 34.05 -18.93
CA ASP A 148 -9.09 33.09 -19.06
C ASP A 148 -7.77 33.81 -19.33
N VAL A 149 -6.63 33.13 -19.11
CA VAL A 149 -5.31 33.69 -19.41
C VAL A 149 -4.87 33.25 -20.81
N GLN A 150 -4.79 34.20 -21.74
CA GLN A 150 -4.27 33.99 -23.08
C GLN A 150 -2.78 34.37 -23.12
N HIS A 151 -1.94 33.47 -23.64
CA HIS A 151 -0.53 33.73 -23.92
C HIS A 151 -0.35 34.23 -25.35
N ASP A 152 0.71 34.98 -25.60
CA ASP A 152 1.15 35.34 -26.96
C ASP A 152 1.67 34.10 -27.70
N MET A 153 0.76 33.40 -28.35
CA MET A 153 1.07 32.19 -29.12
C MET A 153 1.95 32.48 -30.33
N ASP A 154 1.93 33.70 -30.88
CA ASP A 154 2.78 34.09 -32.02
C ASP A 154 4.23 34.31 -31.58
N ALA A 155 4.46 34.81 -30.36
CA ALA A 155 5.78 34.83 -29.75
C ALA A 155 6.28 33.42 -29.40
N LEU A 156 5.42 32.56 -28.85
CA LEU A 156 5.79 31.19 -28.45
C LEU A 156 6.09 30.27 -29.65
N LYS A 157 5.34 30.39 -30.76
CA LYS A 157 5.54 29.61 -32.01
C LYS A 157 6.81 29.95 -32.79
N LYS A 158 7.54 31.00 -32.42
CA LYS A 158 8.89 31.30 -32.97
C LYS A 158 9.94 30.27 -32.52
N PHE A 159 9.63 29.50 -31.49
CA PHE A 159 10.44 28.40 -30.99
C PHE A 159 9.70 27.09 -31.27
N ASP A 160 10.39 26.15 -31.90
CA ASP A 160 9.81 24.86 -32.26
C ASP A 160 9.61 23.92 -31.05
N GLY A 161 8.90 22.83 -31.27
CA GLY A 161 8.64 21.85 -30.21
C GLY A 161 9.90 21.17 -29.67
N GLN A 162 10.97 21.02 -30.47
CA GLN A 162 12.21 20.42 -30.00
C GLN A 162 12.95 21.36 -29.04
N TYR A 163 12.95 22.67 -29.32
CA TYR A 163 13.44 23.69 -28.39
C TYR A 163 12.68 23.61 -27.06
N TRP A 164 11.34 23.60 -27.08
CA TRP A 164 10.55 23.60 -25.86
C TRP A 164 10.74 22.33 -25.02
N ARG A 165 10.78 21.14 -25.64
CA ARG A 165 11.15 19.89 -24.96
C ARG A 165 12.52 20.03 -24.31
N SER A 166 13.55 20.36 -25.09
CA SER A 166 14.95 20.51 -24.62
C SER A 166 15.09 21.53 -23.48
N LEU A 167 14.39 22.66 -23.56
CA LEU A 167 14.40 23.70 -22.53
C LEU A 167 13.81 23.19 -21.22
N PHE A 168 12.64 22.56 -21.28
CA PHE A 168 11.97 22.05 -20.08
C PHE A 168 12.68 20.83 -19.49
N ASP A 169 13.28 19.97 -20.33
CA ASP A 169 14.05 18.80 -19.90
C ASP A 169 15.38 19.20 -19.24
N SER A 170 16.03 20.27 -19.74
CA SER A 170 17.24 20.82 -19.11
C SER A 170 17.04 21.29 -17.67
N ARG A 171 15.78 21.56 -17.26
CA ARG A 171 15.37 22.03 -15.93
C ARG A 171 14.98 20.89 -14.98
N VAL A 172 14.83 19.66 -15.46
CA VAL A 172 14.50 18.50 -14.61
C VAL A 172 15.64 18.22 -13.62
N GLY A 173 15.26 17.95 -12.37
CA GLY A 173 16.20 17.63 -11.28
C GLY A 173 17.12 18.78 -10.87
N LYS A 174 16.84 20.03 -11.26
CA LYS A 174 17.62 21.20 -10.83
C LYS A 174 17.09 21.79 -9.54
N THR A 175 17.98 22.46 -8.79
CA THR A 175 17.65 23.24 -7.59
C THR A 175 17.82 24.75 -7.80
N THR A 176 18.09 25.17 -9.03
CA THR A 176 18.24 26.57 -9.44
C THR A 176 16.92 27.32 -9.32
N TRP A 177 16.95 28.56 -8.82
CA TRP A 177 15.76 29.41 -8.74
C TRP A 177 15.37 29.98 -10.11
N PRO A 178 14.07 30.08 -10.46
CA PRO A 178 12.90 29.45 -9.82
C PRO A 178 12.66 28.00 -10.32
N TYR A 179 13.45 27.54 -11.29
CA TYR A 179 13.23 26.33 -12.09
C TYR A 179 13.23 24.99 -11.33
N GLY A 180 13.56 24.96 -10.04
CA GLY A 180 13.37 23.76 -9.19
C GLY A 180 11.89 23.39 -8.97
N SER A 181 10.96 24.32 -9.21
CA SER A 181 9.52 24.04 -9.24
C SER A 181 9.07 23.41 -10.56
N GLY A 182 8.18 22.41 -10.50
CA GLY A 182 7.51 21.85 -11.68
C GLY A 182 6.61 22.87 -12.40
N VAL A 183 6.12 23.89 -11.68
CA VAL A 183 5.40 25.03 -12.27
C VAL A 183 6.38 26.00 -12.93
N TRP A 184 7.36 26.52 -12.18
CA TRP A 184 8.25 27.57 -12.69
C TRP A 184 9.32 27.07 -13.66
N SER A 185 9.58 25.76 -13.73
CA SER A 185 10.33 25.15 -14.84
C SER A 185 9.66 25.36 -16.22
N LYS A 186 8.39 25.81 -16.25
CA LYS A 186 7.66 26.25 -17.46
C LYS A 186 7.23 27.72 -17.37
N LYS A 187 8.01 28.58 -16.67
CA LYS A 187 7.71 30.01 -16.42
C LYS A 187 7.16 30.75 -17.66
N GLU A 188 7.80 30.54 -18.81
CA GLU A 188 7.48 31.17 -20.10
C GLU A 188 6.03 30.95 -20.53
N TRP A 189 5.41 29.85 -20.07
CA TRP A 189 4.03 29.46 -20.36
C TRP A 189 3.10 29.64 -19.15
N VAL A 190 3.56 30.23 -18.05
CA VAL A 190 2.76 30.39 -16.82
C VAL A 190 2.54 31.86 -16.52
N LEU A 191 3.62 32.58 -16.22
CA LEU A 191 3.68 34.04 -16.08
C LEU A 191 5.01 34.48 -16.69
N PRO A 192 5.08 34.77 -18.00
CA PRO A 192 6.35 35.10 -18.64
C PRO A 192 6.98 36.38 -18.09
N GLU A 193 6.16 37.40 -17.81
CA GLU A 193 6.56 38.77 -17.44
C GLU A 193 6.88 38.97 -15.95
N ILE A 194 6.68 37.96 -15.10
CA ILE A 194 6.98 38.07 -13.66
C ILE A 194 8.49 38.07 -13.42
N ASP A 195 8.99 38.91 -12.51
CA ASP A 195 10.40 38.86 -12.12
C ASP A 195 10.69 37.62 -11.25
N GLY A 196 11.92 37.11 -11.30
CA GLY A 196 12.37 36.02 -10.44
C GLY A 196 12.26 36.35 -8.95
N ASP A 197 12.39 37.62 -8.56
CA ASP A 197 12.26 38.08 -7.18
C ASP A 197 10.82 38.13 -6.66
N ASP A 198 9.84 38.17 -7.56
CA ASP A 198 8.42 38.23 -7.22
C ASP A 198 7.81 36.83 -7.03
N ILE A 199 8.48 35.79 -7.53
CA ILE A 199 8.04 34.41 -7.40
C ILE A 199 8.03 33.95 -5.93
N VAL A 200 6.92 33.34 -5.54
CA VAL A 200 6.65 32.69 -4.26
C VAL A 200 6.42 31.21 -4.53
N SER A 201 7.44 30.40 -4.28
CA SER A 201 7.46 28.96 -4.57
C SER A 201 8.11 28.19 -3.43
N ALA A 202 7.61 26.98 -3.20
CA ALA A 202 8.17 25.97 -2.31
C ALA A 202 8.76 24.78 -3.10
N PHE A 203 9.05 24.97 -4.40
CA PHE A 203 9.42 23.92 -5.36
C PHE A 203 8.35 22.82 -5.53
N GLU A 204 7.09 23.23 -5.47
CA GLU A 204 5.92 22.45 -5.88
C GLU A 204 5.96 21.96 -7.34
N GLY A 205 5.20 20.90 -7.65
CA GLY A 205 5.31 20.17 -8.91
C GLY A 205 6.39 19.09 -8.83
N ASN A 206 6.87 18.60 -9.98
CA ASN A 206 7.77 17.44 -10.07
C ASN A 206 7.25 16.21 -9.30
N SER A 207 5.92 16.08 -9.28
CA SER A 207 5.17 15.13 -8.48
C SER A 207 5.23 13.72 -9.07
N ASN A 208 5.18 12.71 -8.19
CA ASN A 208 5.33 11.32 -8.58
C ASN A 208 4.24 10.88 -9.60
N LEU A 209 4.67 10.20 -10.65
CA LEU A 209 3.82 9.50 -11.61
C LEU A 209 4.03 8.00 -11.37
N PHE A 210 3.12 7.40 -10.62
CA PHE A 210 3.20 6.02 -10.13
C PHE A 210 2.64 5.06 -11.17
N TRP A 211 3.40 4.02 -11.54
CA TRP A 211 2.86 2.91 -12.32
C TRP A 211 2.08 1.98 -11.39
N ALA A 212 0.76 1.93 -11.55
CA ALA A 212 -0.15 1.17 -10.70
C ALA A 212 -0.24 -0.31 -11.15
N GLU A 213 0.92 -0.96 -11.38
CA GLU A 213 1.02 -2.31 -11.97
C GLU A 213 0.05 -3.30 -11.32
N ARG A 214 0.15 -3.46 -9.99
CA ARG A 214 -0.63 -4.46 -9.26
C ARG A 214 -2.13 -4.20 -9.38
N PHE A 215 -2.56 -2.95 -9.19
CA PHE A 215 -3.96 -2.58 -9.27
C PHE A 215 -4.53 -2.72 -10.69
N GLY A 216 -3.85 -2.14 -11.68
CA GLY A 216 -4.23 -2.25 -13.09
C GLY A 216 -4.38 -3.69 -13.52
N LYS A 217 -3.39 -4.54 -13.20
CA LYS A 217 -3.37 -5.95 -13.58
C LYS A 217 -4.40 -6.81 -12.85
N GLN A 218 -4.56 -6.64 -11.53
CA GLN A 218 -5.44 -7.50 -10.73
C GLN A 218 -6.92 -7.13 -10.85
N PHE A 219 -7.24 -5.84 -10.96
CA PHE A 219 -8.63 -5.36 -10.87
C PHE A 219 -9.22 -4.90 -12.22
N LEU A 220 -8.39 -4.41 -13.15
CA LEU A 220 -8.85 -3.82 -14.41
C LEU A 220 -8.38 -4.57 -15.68
N GLY A 221 -7.53 -5.59 -15.51
CA GLY A 221 -6.88 -6.30 -16.61
C GLY A 221 -6.00 -5.39 -17.49
N MET A 222 -5.43 -4.33 -16.89
CA MET A 222 -4.59 -3.35 -17.57
C MET A 222 -3.10 -3.56 -17.28
N ASN A 223 -2.26 -3.23 -18.25
CA ASN A 223 -0.80 -3.21 -18.09
C ASN A 223 -0.21 -1.79 -17.97
N ASP A 224 -0.85 -0.76 -18.53
CA ASP A 224 -0.30 0.61 -18.62
C ASP A 224 -1.16 1.67 -17.87
N LEU A 225 -1.50 1.37 -16.62
CA LEU A 225 -2.24 2.27 -15.73
C LEU A 225 -1.31 3.02 -14.79
N TRP A 226 -1.49 4.35 -14.69
CA TRP A 226 -0.68 5.24 -13.87
C TRP A 226 -1.52 6.15 -12.98
N VAL A 227 -0.94 6.58 -11.86
CA VAL A 227 -1.52 7.59 -10.96
C VAL A 227 -0.59 8.79 -10.86
N LYS A 228 -1.08 9.96 -11.24
CA LYS A 228 -0.37 11.24 -11.05
C LYS A 228 -0.67 11.75 -9.65
N HIS A 229 0.29 11.61 -8.73
CA HIS A 229 0.16 11.98 -7.33
C HIS A 229 0.40 13.47 -7.07
N CYS A 230 -0.44 14.34 -7.66
CA CYS A 230 -0.45 15.78 -7.37
C CYS A 230 -0.70 16.10 -5.88
N GLY A 231 -1.35 15.17 -5.15
CA GLY A 231 -1.55 15.27 -3.71
C GLY A 231 -0.31 14.99 -2.85
N ILE A 232 0.79 14.45 -3.41
CA ILE A 232 2.07 14.31 -2.69
C ILE A 232 2.85 15.62 -2.91
N SER A 233 2.50 16.62 -2.09
CA SER A 233 3.04 17.98 -2.10
C SER A 233 3.15 18.50 -0.66
N HIS A 234 3.75 19.68 -0.43
CA HIS A 234 3.98 20.19 0.92
C HIS A 234 2.71 20.48 1.71
N THR A 235 1.61 20.94 1.08
CA THR A 235 0.29 21.02 1.75
C THR A 235 -0.55 19.76 1.60
N GLY A 236 -0.07 18.76 0.85
CA GLY A 236 -0.79 17.54 0.52
C GLY A 236 -1.95 17.76 -0.47
N SER A 237 -1.80 18.66 -1.46
CA SER A 237 -2.84 18.97 -2.45
C SER A 237 -2.32 19.58 -3.75
N PHE A 238 -2.96 19.18 -4.86
CA PHE A 238 -2.86 19.78 -6.20
C PHE A 238 -3.06 21.31 -6.24
N LYS A 239 -3.74 21.87 -5.22
CA LYS A 239 -3.96 23.33 -5.14
C LYS A 239 -2.66 24.14 -5.07
N ASP A 240 -1.57 23.54 -4.58
CA ASP A 240 -0.25 24.16 -4.53
C ASP A 240 0.21 24.72 -5.87
N LEU A 241 -0.02 23.97 -6.96
CA LEU A 241 0.36 24.37 -8.31
C LEU A 241 -0.33 25.66 -8.74
N GLY A 242 -1.58 25.88 -8.33
CA GLY A 242 -2.30 27.12 -8.63
C GLY A 242 -2.00 28.27 -7.65
N MET A 243 -1.66 27.95 -6.40
CA MET A 243 -1.43 28.97 -5.36
C MET A 243 -0.03 29.60 -5.48
N THR A 244 0.99 28.86 -5.92
CA THR A 244 2.29 29.47 -6.24
C THR A 244 2.14 30.59 -7.26
N VAL A 245 1.36 30.39 -8.33
CA VAL A 245 1.12 31.39 -9.38
C VAL A 245 0.31 32.58 -8.85
N LEU A 246 -0.82 32.31 -8.20
CA LEU A 246 -1.69 33.37 -7.66
C LEU A 246 -0.96 34.24 -6.64
N VAL A 247 -0.25 33.63 -5.68
CA VAL A 247 0.43 34.38 -4.62
C VAL A 247 1.68 35.09 -5.14
N SER A 248 2.37 34.54 -6.15
CA SER A 248 3.44 35.28 -6.85
C SER A 248 2.92 36.53 -7.56
N GLN A 249 1.77 36.44 -8.25
CA GLN A 249 1.18 37.60 -8.90
C GLN A 249 0.69 38.64 -7.87
N VAL A 250 0.12 38.20 -6.74
CA VAL A 250 -0.20 39.11 -5.63
C VAL A 250 1.07 39.77 -5.06
N ASN A 251 2.16 39.03 -4.89
CA ASN A 251 3.44 39.56 -4.40
C ASN A 251 3.99 40.64 -5.34
N ARG A 252 3.97 40.39 -6.66
CA ARG A 252 4.28 41.38 -7.70
C ARG A 252 3.40 42.63 -7.56
N LEU A 253 2.08 42.47 -7.51
CA LEU A 253 1.12 43.59 -7.38
C LEU A 253 1.44 44.48 -6.16
N ARG A 254 1.74 43.86 -5.00
CA ARG A 254 2.13 44.59 -3.78
C ARG A 254 3.42 45.40 -3.96
N LYS A 255 4.44 44.81 -4.60
CA LYS A 255 5.72 45.49 -4.88
C LYS A 255 5.60 46.60 -5.92
N LEU A 256 4.66 46.48 -6.87
CA LEU A 256 4.28 47.55 -7.81
C LEU A 256 3.43 48.66 -7.15
N ASN A 257 3.34 48.70 -5.81
CA ASN A 257 2.53 49.64 -5.03
C ASN A 257 1.03 49.64 -5.41
N ARG A 258 0.52 48.54 -5.98
CA ARG A 258 -0.94 48.36 -6.09
C ARG A 258 -1.50 48.10 -4.69
N PRO A 259 -2.65 48.68 -4.32
CA PRO A 259 -3.26 48.42 -3.03
C PRO A 259 -3.70 46.95 -2.99
N VAL A 260 -2.94 46.10 -2.29
CA VAL A 260 -3.32 44.74 -1.90
C VAL A 260 -2.78 44.48 -0.48
N VAL A 261 -3.66 44.52 0.50
CA VAL A 261 -3.30 44.35 1.92
C VAL A 261 -3.15 42.87 2.29
N GLY A 262 -3.93 41.97 1.66
CA GLY A 262 -3.86 40.53 1.89
C GLY A 262 -4.67 39.73 0.86
N VAL A 263 -4.77 38.42 1.08
CA VAL A 263 -5.54 37.50 0.24
C VAL A 263 -6.62 36.79 1.06
N GLY A 264 -7.85 36.82 0.58
CA GLY A 264 -9.02 36.24 1.20
C GLY A 264 -9.49 34.95 0.51
N CYS A 265 -10.06 34.01 1.28
CA CYS A 265 -10.77 32.86 0.73
C CYS A 265 -11.98 32.43 1.57
N ALA A 266 -12.95 31.82 0.90
CA ALA A 266 -14.19 31.26 1.47
C ALA A 266 -14.18 29.73 1.35
N SER A 267 -13.27 29.04 2.06
CA SER A 267 -13.12 27.59 1.93
C SER A 267 -12.49 26.96 3.18
N THR A 268 -13.06 25.85 3.66
CA THR A 268 -12.52 25.10 4.80
C THR A 268 -11.40 24.12 4.40
N GLY A 269 -11.36 23.69 3.14
CA GLY A 269 -10.49 22.61 2.68
C GLY A 269 -9.21 23.07 1.98
N ASP A 270 -8.64 22.19 1.16
CA ASP A 270 -7.34 22.34 0.45
C ASP A 270 -7.02 23.72 -0.15
N THR A 271 -8.03 24.47 -0.58
CA THR A 271 -7.84 25.81 -1.16
C THR A 271 -7.31 26.81 -0.12
N SER A 272 -7.82 26.81 1.11
CA SER A 272 -7.33 27.72 2.16
C SER A 272 -6.00 27.24 2.75
N ALA A 273 -5.81 25.93 2.86
CA ALA A 273 -4.54 25.32 3.28
C ALA A 273 -3.37 25.73 2.37
N ALA A 274 -3.52 25.48 1.06
CA ALA A 274 -2.54 25.91 0.07
C ALA A 274 -2.34 27.43 0.09
N LEU A 275 -3.43 28.22 0.01
CA LEU A 275 -3.32 29.68 0.01
C LEU A 275 -2.49 30.20 1.20
N SER A 276 -2.83 29.74 2.40
CA SER A 276 -2.21 30.23 3.64
C SER A 276 -0.73 29.88 3.72
N ALA A 277 -0.32 28.70 3.24
CA ALA A 277 1.08 28.31 3.18
C ALA A 277 1.92 29.23 2.25
N TYR A 278 1.42 29.53 1.04
CA TYR A 278 2.14 30.46 0.13
C TYR A 278 2.09 31.91 0.62
N CYS A 279 0.97 32.35 1.20
CA CYS A 279 0.86 33.67 1.83
C CYS A 279 1.86 33.83 2.98
N ALA A 280 2.00 32.82 3.85
CA ALA A 280 3.00 32.80 4.92
C ALA A 280 4.44 32.85 4.37
N ALA A 281 4.75 32.05 3.34
CA ALA A 281 6.05 32.06 2.67
C ALA A 281 6.42 33.43 2.03
N ALA A 282 5.43 34.27 1.73
CA ALA A 282 5.60 35.60 1.16
C ALA A 282 5.48 36.75 2.17
N GLY A 283 5.11 36.49 3.43
CA GLY A 283 4.74 37.56 4.38
C GLY A 283 3.51 38.37 3.93
N ILE A 284 2.56 37.71 3.26
CA ILE A 284 1.28 38.30 2.83
C ILE A 284 0.19 37.84 3.82
N PRO A 285 -0.62 38.74 4.40
CA PRO A 285 -1.75 38.36 5.23
C PRO A 285 -2.74 37.44 4.48
N SER A 286 -3.04 36.27 5.07
CA SER A 286 -4.07 35.34 4.61
C SER A 286 -5.31 35.46 5.51
N ILE A 287 -6.50 35.59 4.92
CA ILE A 287 -7.78 35.69 5.64
C ILE A 287 -8.71 34.57 5.16
N VAL A 288 -9.31 33.84 6.10
CA VAL A 288 -10.24 32.73 5.81
C VAL A 288 -11.60 33.07 6.40
N PHE A 289 -12.59 33.28 5.55
CA PHE A 289 -13.95 33.68 5.93
C PHE A 289 -14.87 32.46 5.95
N LEU A 290 -15.46 32.14 7.11
CA LEU A 290 -16.27 30.92 7.27
C LEU A 290 -17.50 31.12 8.15
N PRO A 291 -18.64 30.51 7.79
CA PRO A 291 -19.77 30.31 8.71
C PRO A 291 -19.33 29.57 9.98
N ALA A 292 -19.72 30.04 11.16
CA ALA A 292 -19.36 29.45 12.45
C ALA A 292 -19.75 27.96 12.53
N ASN A 293 -20.92 27.60 11.98
CA ASN A 293 -21.43 26.22 11.91
C ASN A 293 -20.72 25.32 10.87
N ARG A 294 -19.74 25.83 10.13
CA ARG A 294 -18.92 25.09 9.15
C ARG A 294 -17.46 24.89 9.58
N ILE A 295 -17.10 25.29 10.80
CA ILE A 295 -15.73 25.19 11.29
C ILE A 295 -15.40 23.77 11.74
N SER A 296 -14.44 23.15 11.05
CA SER A 296 -13.76 21.95 11.51
C SER A 296 -12.29 22.28 11.77
N ILE A 297 -11.85 22.14 13.02
CA ILE A 297 -10.45 22.39 13.42
C ILE A 297 -9.50 21.48 12.64
N ALA A 298 -9.90 20.23 12.38
CA ALA A 298 -9.11 19.29 11.60
C ALA A 298 -8.89 19.73 10.15
N GLN A 299 -9.89 20.34 9.50
CA GLN A 299 -9.75 20.89 8.16
C GLN A 299 -8.91 22.18 8.16
N LEU A 300 -9.02 22.99 9.22
CA LEU A 300 -8.36 24.29 9.37
C LEU A 300 -6.97 24.24 10.00
N VAL A 301 -6.47 23.05 10.37
CA VAL A 301 -5.15 22.89 11.01
C VAL A 301 -4.02 23.52 10.19
N GLN A 302 -4.04 23.38 8.86
CA GLN A 302 -3.02 23.96 8.00
C GLN A 302 -3.15 25.50 7.87
N PRO A 303 -4.33 26.10 7.57
CA PRO A 303 -4.49 27.55 7.64
C PRO A 303 -4.05 28.16 8.97
N ILE A 304 -4.46 27.57 10.11
CA ILE A 304 -4.13 28.08 11.45
C ILE A 304 -2.62 27.95 11.72
N ALA A 305 -2.00 26.81 11.41
CA ALA A 305 -0.56 26.61 11.60
C ALA A 305 0.30 27.52 10.72
N ASN A 306 -0.20 27.91 9.53
CA ASN A 306 0.45 28.89 8.65
C ASN A 306 0.09 30.36 9.00
N GLY A 307 -0.55 30.61 10.16
CA GLY A 307 -0.81 31.97 10.64
C GLY A 307 -1.92 32.71 9.90
N ALA A 308 -2.85 32.02 9.25
CA ALA A 308 -4.00 32.65 8.61
C ALA A 308 -4.98 33.23 9.65
N PHE A 309 -5.54 34.39 9.36
CA PHE A 309 -6.59 35.01 10.16
C PHE A 309 -7.94 34.37 9.81
N VAL A 310 -8.36 33.39 10.60
CA VAL A 310 -9.62 32.66 10.40
C VAL A 310 -10.77 33.37 11.11
N LEU A 311 -11.74 33.84 10.34
CA LEU A 311 -12.96 34.49 10.81
C LEU A 311 -14.12 33.49 10.89
N SER A 312 -14.58 33.26 12.13
CA SER A 312 -15.81 32.55 12.45
C SER A 312 -16.99 33.52 12.45
N ILE A 313 -17.70 33.60 11.33
CA ILE A 313 -18.79 34.54 11.11
C ILE A 313 -20.11 33.89 11.52
N ASP A 314 -20.88 34.55 12.39
CA ASP A 314 -22.19 34.07 12.85
C ASP A 314 -23.27 34.30 11.78
N THR A 315 -23.25 33.46 10.76
CA THR A 315 -24.11 33.52 9.57
C THR A 315 -24.07 32.19 8.80
N ASP A 316 -24.77 32.09 7.68
CA ASP A 316 -24.73 30.95 6.75
C ASP A 316 -23.74 31.19 5.58
N PHE A 317 -23.75 30.33 4.57
CA PHE A 317 -22.83 30.49 3.43
C PHE A 317 -23.12 31.73 2.59
N ASP A 318 -24.39 32.10 2.42
CA ASP A 318 -24.80 33.20 1.57
C ASP A 318 -24.54 34.55 2.25
N GLY A 319 -24.84 34.65 3.55
CA GLY A 319 -24.45 35.80 4.38
C GLY A 319 -22.93 35.96 4.51
N CYS A 320 -22.18 34.86 4.59
CA CYS A 320 -20.72 34.88 4.52
C CYS A 320 -20.23 35.43 3.17
N MET A 321 -20.79 34.96 2.05
CA MET A 321 -20.44 35.45 0.72
C MET A 321 -20.86 36.91 0.47
N GLN A 322 -21.93 37.39 1.09
CA GLN A 322 -22.31 38.80 1.10
C GLN A 322 -21.28 39.63 1.88
N LEU A 323 -20.96 39.25 3.12
CA LEU A 323 -19.97 39.95 3.95
C LEU A 323 -18.60 40.03 3.25
N ILE A 324 -18.19 38.97 2.54
CA ILE A 324 -16.95 38.98 1.76
C ILE A 324 -16.99 40.03 0.64
N ARG A 325 -18.12 40.23 -0.04
CA ARG A 325 -18.27 41.29 -1.06
C ARG A 325 -18.14 42.67 -0.44
N GLU A 326 -18.82 42.92 0.69
CA GLU A 326 -18.75 44.19 1.42
C GLU A 326 -17.34 44.48 1.95
N VAL A 327 -16.68 43.49 2.55
CA VAL A 327 -15.29 43.60 3.02
C VAL A 327 -14.31 43.82 1.86
N THR A 328 -14.53 43.21 0.69
CA THR A 328 -13.64 43.38 -0.48
C THR A 328 -13.95 44.61 -1.35
N SER A 329 -15.08 45.29 -1.14
CA SER A 329 -15.30 46.63 -1.71
C SER A 329 -14.62 47.73 -0.90
N GLU A 330 -14.51 47.57 0.42
CA GLU A 330 -13.88 48.56 1.31
C GLU A 330 -12.38 48.32 1.54
N LEU A 331 -11.95 47.06 1.65
CA LEU A 331 -10.55 46.70 1.85
C LEU A 331 -9.96 46.05 0.59
N PRO A 332 -8.72 46.41 0.20
CA PRO A 332 -8.02 45.82 -0.93
C PRO A 332 -7.53 44.40 -0.61
N ILE A 333 -8.46 43.46 -0.55
CA ILE A 333 -8.23 42.03 -0.29
C ILE A 333 -8.46 41.27 -1.60
N TYR A 334 -7.42 40.58 -2.07
CA TYR A 334 -7.51 39.78 -3.28
C TYR A 334 -8.22 38.46 -3.01
N LEU A 335 -9.15 38.01 -3.85
CA LEU A 335 -9.91 36.77 -3.61
C LEU A 335 -9.33 35.57 -4.38
N ALA A 336 -8.93 34.53 -3.64
CA ALA A 336 -8.33 33.31 -4.19
C ALA A 336 -9.33 32.22 -4.63
N ASN A 337 -10.60 32.59 -4.83
CA ASN A 337 -11.67 31.65 -5.17
C ASN A 337 -11.53 31.08 -6.61
N SER A 338 -12.43 30.17 -7.00
CA SER A 338 -12.34 29.45 -8.29
C SER A 338 -12.68 30.30 -9.54
N LEU A 339 -13.10 31.56 -9.37
CA LEU A 339 -13.25 32.49 -10.50
C LEU A 339 -11.88 32.88 -11.07
N ASN A 340 -10.85 32.89 -10.22
CA ASN A 340 -9.51 33.31 -10.56
C ASN A 340 -8.83 32.39 -11.59
N SER A 341 -8.54 32.91 -12.77
CA SER A 341 -7.94 32.17 -13.89
C SER A 341 -6.44 31.89 -13.74
N LEU A 342 -5.68 32.70 -12.97
CA LEU A 342 -4.24 32.46 -12.74
C LEU A 342 -3.95 31.09 -12.13
N ARG A 343 -4.85 30.59 -11.28
CA ARG A 343 -4.73 29.27 -10.65
C ARG A 343 -4.68 28.14 -11.70
N LEU A 344 -5.32 28.34 -12.86
CA LEU A 344 -5.34 27.37 -13.96
C LEU A 344 -3.99 27.32 -14.68
N GLU A 345 -3.27 28.45 -14.77
CA GLU A 345 -1.95 28.52 -15.42
C GLU A 345 -0.86 27.77 -14.65
N GLY A 346 -0.98 27.71 -13.33
CA GLY A 346 -0.15 26.83 -12.53
C GLY A 346 -0.61 25.36 -12.61
N GLN A 347 -1.91 25.12 -12.50
CA GLN A 347 -2.49 23.77 -12.53
C GLN A 347 -2.28 23.02 -13.86
N LYS A 348 -2.27 23.72 -15.00
CA LYS A 348 -2.04 23.10 -16.32
C LYS A 348 -0.66 22.46 -16.45
N THR A 349 0.32 22.91 -15.66
CA THR A 349 1.68 22.35 -15.69
C THR A 349 1.71 20.87 -15.31
N ALA A 350 0.74 20.37 -14.53
CA ALA A 350 0.61 18.94 -14.23
C ALA A 350 0.37 18.08 -15.48
N ALA A 351 -0.30 18.60 -16.51
CA ALA A 351 -0.48 17.91 -17.79
C ALA A 351 0.82 17.91 -18.62
N ILE A 352 1.52 19.05 -18.64
CA ILE A 352 2.84 19.18 -19.28
C ILE A 352 3.84 18.22 -18.62
N GLU A 353 3.80 18.12 -17.29
CA GLU A 353 4.65 17.23 -16.49
C GLU A 353 4.34 15.75 -16.74
N ILE A 354 3.07 15.36 -16.98
CA ILE A 354 2.72 14.00 -17.43
C ILE A 354 3.38 13.67 -18.77
N LEU A 355 3.30 14.57 -19.75
CA LEU A 355 3.96 14.36 -21.05
C LEU A 355 5.46 14.24 -20.87
N GLN A 356 6.08 15.19 -20.15
CA GLN A 356 7.51 15.20 -19.89
C GLN A 356 8.01 13.92 -19.17
N GLN A 357 7.23 13.38 -18.23
CA GLN A 357 7.58 12.15 -17.52
C GLN A 357 7.41 10.88 -18.37
N PHE A 358 6.67 10.94 -19.48
CA PHE A 358 6.57 9.88 -20.48
C PHE A 358 7.44 10.16 -21.72
N ASP A 359 8.53 10.91 -21.58
CA ASP A 359 9.42 11.28 -22.70
C ASP A 359 8.67 11.90 -23.89
N TRP A 360 7.67 12.73 -23.56
CA TRP A 360 6.76 13.39 -24.48
C TRP A 360 5.78 12.47 -25.23
N GLU A 361 5.67 11.20 -24.84
CA GLU A 361 4.56 10.34 -25.28
C GLU A 361 3.23 10.77 -24.64
N VAL A 362 2.20 10.95 -25.47
CA VAL A 362 0.85 11.34 -25.01
C VAL A 362 0.10 10.10 -24.51
N PRO A 363 -0.48 10.09 -23.30
CA PRO A 363 -1.35 9.00 -22.87
C PRO A 363 -2.63 8.94 -23.73
N ASP A 364 -3.35 7.83 -23.69
CA ASP A 364 -4.62 7.70 -24.41
C ASP A 364 -5.75 8.34 -23.61
N TRP A 365 -5.73 8.15 -22.29
CA TRP A 365 -6.74 8.65 -21.36
C TRP A 365 -6.14 9.35 -20.15
N VAL A 366 -6.78 10.45 -19.73
CA VAL A 366 -6.51 11.10 -18.44
C VAL A 366 -7.81 11.31 -17.67
N ILE A 367 -7.88 10.77 -16.46
CA ILE A 367 -9.08 10.76 -15.61
C ILE A 367 -8.88 11.74 -14.45
N VAL A 368 -9.73 12.76 -14.39
CA VAL A 368 -9.61 13.89 -13.46
C VAL A 368 -10.86 13.96 -12.56
N PRO A 369 -10.72 13.93 -11.22
CA PRO A 369 -11.84 14.15 -10.31
C PRO A 369 -12.43 15.58 -10.46
N GLY A 370 -13.74 15.65 -10.70
CA GLY A 370 -14.46 16.85 -11.09
C GLY A 370 -15.32 17.46 -9.99
N GLY A 371 -14.75 18.41 -9.24
CA GLY A 371 -15.47 19.23 -8.26
C GLY A 371 -15.97 20.54 -8.86
N ASN A 372 -15.29 21.65 -8.54
CA ASN A 372 -15.57 22.97 -9.14
C ASN A 372 -15.05 23.10 -10.59
N LEU A 373 -14.81 21.96 -11.26
CA LEU A 373 -14.48 21.74 -12.67
C LEU A 373 -13.32 22.54 -13.31
N GLY A 374 -12.61 23.41 -12.60
CA GLY A 374 -11.41 24.08 -13.13
C GLY A 374 -10.28 23.10 -13.49
N ASN A 375 -10.16 21.99 -12.75
CA ASN A 375 -9.08 21.00 -12.93
C ASN A 375 -9.08 20.40 -14.35
N ILE A 376 -10.23 19.89 -14.82
CA ILE A 376 -10.32 19.22 -16.15
C ILE A 376 -9.96 20.18 -17.29
N TYR A 377 -10.32 21.47 -17.16
CA TYR A 377 -9.91 22.51 -18.10
C TYR A 377 -8.42 22.83 -18.02
N ALA A 378 -7.82 22.91 -16.82
CA ALA A 378 -6.39 23.10 -16.67
C ALA A 378 -5.58 21.97 -17.33
N PHE A 379 -5.98 20.70 -17.15
CA PHE A 379 -5.34 19.58 -17.83
C PHE A 379 -5.49 19.68 -19.36
N TYR A 380 -6.70 19.96 -19.86
CA TYR A 380 -6.93 20.23 -21.29
C TYR A 380 -6.01 21.34 -21.83
N LYS A 381 -5.94 22.48 -21.14
CA LYS A 381 -5.15 23.65 -21.54
C LYS A 381 -3.65 23.34 -21.63
N GLY A 382 -3.14 22.51 -20.72
CA GLY A 382 -1.75 22.06 -20.73
C GLY A 382 -1.44 21.12 -21.91
N PHE A 383 -2.26 20.09 -22.14
CA PHE A 383 -2.09 19.20 -23.28
C PHE A 383 -2.27 19.92 -24.63
N HIS A 384 -3.29 20.79 -24.74
CA HIS A 384 -3.56 21.58 -25.94
C HIS A 384 -2.38 22.51 -26.27
N MET A 385 -1.82 23.20 -25.28
CA MET A 385 -0.67 24.09 -25.48
C MET A 385 0.59 23.33 -25.94
N CYS A 386 0.82 22.11 -25.41
CA CYS A 386 1.90 21.24 -25.90
C CYS A 386 1.69 20.81 -27.36
N LYS A 387 0.44 20.50 -27.74
CA LYS A 387 0.08 20.16 -29.12
C LYS A 387 0.26 21.35 -30.07
N GLU A 388 -0.25 22.52 -29.68
CA GLU A 388 -0.24 23.72 -30.53
C GLU A 388 1.17 24.27 -30.78
N LEU A 389 2.11 24.00 -29.86
CA LEU A 389 3.52 24.36 -29.98
C LEU A 389 4.41 23.22 -30.54
N GLY A 390 3.81 22.11 -30.98
CA GLY A 390 4.52 21.01 -31.66
C GLY A 390 5.41 20.16 -30.75
N LEU A 391 5.21 20.18 -29.42
CA LEU A 391 5.91 19.27 -28.51
C LEU A 391 5.38 17.85 -28.67
N VAL A 392 4.10 17.70 -29.04
CA VAL A 392 3.39 16.45 -29.30
C VAL A 392 2.34 16.65 -30.40
N ASP A 393 1.93 15.60 -31.11
CA ASP A 393 0.99 15.75 -32.24
C ASP A 393 -0.49 15.59 -31.86
N ARG A 394 -0.77 15.09 -30.65
CA ARG A 394 -2.14 14.82 -30.15
C ARG A 394 -2.34 15.24 -28.70
N ILE A 395 -3.60 15.21 -28.25
CA ILE A 395 -3.99 15.31 -26.84
C ILE A 395 -4.64 13.99 -26.39
N PRO A 396 -4.62 13.65 -25.09
CA PRO A 396 -5.38 12.51 -24.59
C PRO A 396 -6.88 12.78 -24.61
N ARG A 397 -7.69 11.72 -24.61
CA ARG A 397 -9.11 11.83 -24.26
C ARG A 397 -9.25 12.03 -22.75
N LEU A 398 -10.14 12.92 -22.34
CA LEU A 398 -10.29 13.27 -20.93
C LEU A 398 -11.55 12.66 -20.33
N VAL A 399 -11.47 12.15 -19.10
CA VAL A 399 -12.62 11.71 -18.31
C VAL A 399 -12.76 12.62 -17.10
N CYS A 400 -13.94 13.19 -16.91
CA CYS A 400 -14.31 13.89 -15.69
C CYS A 400 -15.11 12.94 -14.78
N ALA A 401 -14.59 12.63 -13.60
CA ALA A 401 -15.24 11.71 -12.66
C ALA A 401 -15.90 12.48 -11.50
N GLN A 402 -17.20 12.27 -11.25
CA GLN A 402 -17.95 12.94 -10.18
C GLN A 402 -18.53 11.95 -9.16
N ALA A 403 -18.77 12.40 -7.92
CA ALA A 403 -19.58 11.62 -6.97
C ALA A 403 -21.06 11.76 -7.35
N SER A 404 -21.87 10.69 -7.27
CA SER A 404 -23.30 10.70 -7.62
C SER A 404 -24.10 11.75 -6.85
N ASN A 405 -23.67 12.06 -5.62
CA ASN A 405 -24.28 13.06 -4.75
C ASN A 405 -23.94 14.51 -5.17
N ALA A 406 -23.05 14.71 -6.14
CA ALA A 406 -22.58 16.00 -6.65
C ALA A 406 -22.20 15.90 -8.15
N ASN A 407 -23.16 15.48 -8.99
CA ASN A 407 -22.95 15.08 -10.39
C ASN A 407 -23.59 15.99 -11.48
N PRO A 408 -23.68 17.34 -11.34
CA PRO A 408 -24.45 18.18 -12.28
C PRO A 408 -23.88 18.17 -13.72
N LEU A 409 -22.56 18.03 -13.88
CA LEU A 409 -21.93 17.92 -15.20
C LEU A 409 -22.21 16.56 -15.85
N TYR A 410 -22.31 15.49 -15.06
CA TYR A 410 -22.68 14.16 -15.55
C TYR A 410 -24.12 14.14 -16.11
N LEU A 411 -25.08 14.73 -15.39
CA LEU A 411 -26.45 14.88 -15.88
C LEU A 411 -26.51 15.70 -17.18
N HIS A 412 -25.71 16.77 -17.26
CA HIS A 412 -25.58 17.59 -18.48
C HIS A 412 -24.92 16.83 -19.65
N TYR A 413 -23.94 15.97 -19.37
CA TYR A 413 -23.32 15.09 -20.36
C TYR A 413 -24.31 14.04 -20.88
N LYS A 414 -25.03 13.33 -20.00
CA LYS A 414 -26.01 12.30 -20.40
C LYS A 414 -27.20 12.88 -21.16
N SER A 415 -27.55 14.17 -20.97
CA SER A 415 -28.55 14.87 -21.80
C SER A 415 -28.04 15.32 -23.18
N GLY A 416 -26.76 15.05 -23.50
CA GLY A 416 -26.12 15.45 -24.75
C GLY A 416 -25.73 16.92 -24.79
N TRP A 417 -25.33 17.50 -23.66
CA TRP A 417 -24.96 18.92 -23.49
C TRP A 417 -26.09 19.92 -23.78
N LYS A 418 -27.35 19.51 -23.59
CA LYS A 418 -28.53 20.35 -23.91
C LYS A 418 -28.91 21.26 -22.74
N ASP A 419 -29.33 20.67 -21.64
CA ASP A 419 -29.79 21.39 -20.45
C ASP A 419 -28.77 21.20 -19.31
N PHE A 420 -28.17 22.28 -18.83
CA PHE A 420 -27.44 22.29 -17.56
C PHE A 420 -28.39 22.73 -16.44
N LYS A 421 -28.41 21.98 -15.35
CA LYS A 421 -29.21 22.31 -14.16
C LYS A 421 -28.34 22.11 -12.91
N PRO A 422 -28.13 23.13 -12.09
CA PRO A 422 -27.52 22.98 -10.78
C PRO A 422 -28.28 21.96 -9.93
N VAL A 423 -27.56 21.18 -9.13
CA VAL A 423 -28.14 20.21 -8.19
C VAL A 423 -27.83 20.64 -6.76
N LYS A 424 -28.69 20.27 -5.80
CA LYS A 424 -28.35 20.41 -4.38
C LYS A 424 -27.42 19.27 -3.99
N ALA A 425 -26.12 19.55 -3.87
CA ALA A 425 -25.13 18.52 -3.55
C ALA A 425 -25.42 17.87 -2.18
N GLY A 426 -25.53 16.54 -2.17
CA GLY A 426 -25.56 15.73 -0.96
C GLY A 426 -24.19 15.62 -0.30
N THR A 427 -24.14 15.03 0.89
CA THR A 427 -22.87 14.70 1.57
C THR A 427 -22.10 13.65 0.76
N THR A 428 -20.77 13.79 0.69
CA THR A 428 -19.89 12.78 0.09
C THR A 428 -18.56 12.71 0.83
N PHE A 429 -17.97 11.51 0.91
CA PHE A 429 -16.58 11.33 1.38
C PHE A 429 -15.59 12.06 0.46
N ALA A 430 -15.96 12.25 -0.81
CA ALA A 430 -15.22 13.01 -1.82
C ALA A 430 -15.38 14.54 -1.64
N SER A 431 -15.19 15.03 -0.41
CA SER A 431 -15.60 16.38 0.03
C SER A 431 -15.09 17.56 -0.81
N ALA A 432 -13.90 17.50 -1.42
CA ALA A 432 -13.41 18.60 -2.28
C ALA A 432 -14.08 18.64 -3.68
N ILE A 433 -14.89 17.63 -4.02
CA ILE A 433 -15.75 17.60 -5.20
C ILE A 433 -17.25 17.65 -4.89
N GLN A 434 -17.64 17.93 -3.63
CA GLN A 434 -19.03 18.16 -3.21
C GLN A 434 -19.57 19.52 -3.73
N ILE A 435 -19.75 19.64 -5.05
CA ILE A 435 -20.13 20.88 -5.74
C ILE A 435 -21.36 20.64 -6.62
N GLY A 436 -22.48 21.26 -6.24
CA GLY A 436 -23.76 21.15 -6.94
C GLY A 436 -23.99 22.21 -8.02
N ASP A 437 -23.29 23.35 -7.91
CA ASP A 437 -23.28 24.44 -8.89
C ASP A 437 -21.81 24.84 -9.22
N PRO A 438 -21.15 24.12 -10.16
CA PRO A 438 -19.75 24.36 -10.48
C PRO A 438 -19.53 25.63 -11.32
N VAL A 439 -18.73 26.55 -10.77
CA VAL A 439 -18.42 27.87 -11.35
C VAL A 439 -17.68 27.78 -12.69
N SER A 440 -16.95 26.70 -12.96
CA SER A 440 -16.21 26.49 -14.22
C SER A 440 -16.90 25.48 -15.17
N ILE A 441 -18.23 25.42 -15.18
CA ILE A 441 -18.99 24.50 -16.05
C ILE A 441 -18.65 24.70 -17.53
N ASP A 442 -18.66 25.94 -18.04
CA ASP A 442 -18.41 26.23 -19.46
C ASP A 442 -17.01 25.79 -19.90
N ARG A 443 -16.00 26.05 -19.05
CA ARG A 443 -14.61 25.61 -19.26
C ARG A 443 -14.51 24.08 -19.35
N ALA A 444 -15.27 23.36 -18.53
CA ALA A 444 -15.27 21.90 -18.51
C ALA A 444 -15.99 21.28 -19.71
N VAL A 445 -17.16 21.83 -20.09
CA VAL A 445 -17.88 21.43 -21.29
C VAL A 445 -17.03 21.69 -22.54
N PHE A 446 -16.35 22.84 -22.61
CA PHE A 446 -15.40 23.16 -23.67
C PHE A 446 -14.23 22.16 -23.73
N ALA A 447 -13.56 21.89 -22.60
CA ALA A 447 -12.47 20.92 -22.54
C ALA A 447 -12.89 19.51 -22.98
N LEU A 448 -14.05 19.04 -22.50
CA LEU A 448 -14.56 17.70 -22.81
C LEU A 448 -15.02 17.60 -24.27
N LYS A 449 -15.71 18.60 -24.83
CA LYS A 449 -16.05 18.61 -26.27
C LYS A 449 -14.80 18.59 -27.16
N ASN A 450 -13.79 19.40 -26.87
CA ASN A 450 -12.57 19.48 -27.67
C ASN A 450 -11.59 18.31 -27.48
N SER A 451 -11.72 17.52 -26.40
CA SER A 451 -10.93 16.30 -26.17
C SER A 451 -11.66 15.00 -26.48
N ASN A 452 -12.88 15.06 -27.06
CA ASN A 452 -13.79 13.92 -27.19
C ASN A 452 -13.94 13.16 -25.85
N GLY A 453 -14.07 13.93 -24.77
CA GLY A 453 -14.06 13.48 -23.39
C GLY A 453 -15.43 13.00 -22.89
N ILE A 454 -15.40 12.37 -21.73
CA ILE A 454 -16.52 11.66 -21.11
C ILE A 454 -16.73 12.14 -19.68
N VAL A 455 -17.96 12.06 -19.18
CA VAL A 455 -18.27 12.25 -17.76
C VAL A 455 -18.88 10.97 -17.21
N GLU A 456 -18.38 10.51 -16.08
CA GLU A 456 -18.91 9.35 -15.36
C GLU A 456 -19.01 9.62 -13.86
N GLU A 457 -19.83 8.81 -13.18
CA GLU A 457 -20.14 8.98 -11.75
C GLU A 457 -19.75 7.77 -10.90
N ALA A 458 -19.59 8.01 -9.60
CA ALA A 458 -19.36 6.99 -8.57
C ALA A 458 -20.29 7.21 -7.38
N THR A 459 -20.95 6.15 -6.90
CA THR A 459 -21.69 6.22 -5.62
C THR A 459 -20.74 6.22 -4.42
N GLU A 460 -21.25 6.55 -3.23
CA GLU A 460 -20.45 6.55 -2.01
C GLU A 460 -19.90 5.15 -1.66
N GLU A 461 -20.64 4.07 -1.91
CA GLU A 461 -20.11 2.72 -1.71
C GLU A 461 -19.06 2.39 -2.78
N GLU A 462 -19.33 2.66 -4.07
CA GLU A 462 -18.38 2.38 -5.15
C GLU A 462 -17.05 3.12 -4.99
N LEU A 463 -17.06 4.38 -4.55
CA LEU A 463 -15.84 5.18 -4.41
C LEU A 463 -15.01 4.75 -3.19
N MET A 464 -15.66 4.29 -2.13
CA MET A 464 -15.01 3.79 -0.91
C MET A 464 -14.46 2.37 -1.11
N ASP A 465 -15.23 1.49 -1.76
CA ASP A 465 -14.76 0.16 -2.17
C ASP A 465 -13.57 0.26 -3.13
N ALA A 466 -13.61 1.16 -4.13
CA ALA A 466 -12.48 1.41 -5.02
C ALA A 466 -11.25 1.98 -4.29
N MET A 467 -11.47 2.78 -3.23
CA MET A 467 -10.38 3.26 -2.38
C MET A 467 -9.73 2.14 -1.58
N ALA A 468 -10.51 1.29 -0.92
CA ALA A 468 -10.01 0.15 -0.16
C ALA A 468 -9.27 -0.86 -1.06
N GLN A 469 -9.81 -1.15 -2.25
CA GLN A 469 -9.14 -2.00 -3.24
C GLN A 469 -7.81 -1.41 -3.72
N ALA A 470 -7.75 -0.11 -4.01
CA ALA A 470 -6.49 0.54 -4.40
C ALA A 470 -5.45 0.47 -3.28
N ASP A 471 -5.85 0.77 -2.04
CA ASP A 471 -4.96 0.74 -0.89
C ASP A 471 -4.48 -0.68 -0.58
N SER A 472 -5.31 -1.72 -0.80
CA SER A 472 -4.92 -3.14 -0.69
C SER A 472 -3.76 -3.56 -1.63
N THR A 473 -3.45 -2.73 -2.64
CA THR A 473 -2.31 -2.95 -3.56
C THR A 473 -1.04 -2.18 -3.18
N GLY A 474 -1.05 -1.45 -2.05
CA GLY A 474 0.07 -0.65 -1.55
C GLY A 474 -0.01 0.84 -1.84
N MET A 475 -1.15 1.34 -2.35
CA MET A 475 -1.41 2.77 -2.45
C MET A 475 -1.97 3.33 -1.12
N PHE A 476 -2.12 4.66 -1.04
CA PHE A 476 -2.85 5.31 0.05
C PHE A 476 -3.59 6.55 -0.46
N ILE A 477 -4.70 6.33 -1.15
CA ILE A 477 -5.35 7.35 -2.00
C ILE A 477 -6.41 8.16 -1.25
N CYS A 478 -6.77 9.32 -1.79
CA CYS A 478 -7.93 10.11 -1.32
C CYS A 478 -9.24 9.62 -1.96
N PRO A 479 -10.42 9.86 -1.35
CA PRO A 479 -11.73 9.47 -1.91
C PRO A 479 -11.99 9.99 -3.34
N HIS A 480 -11.47 11.18 -3.71
CA HIS A 480 -11.55 11.68 -5.09
C HIS A 480 -10.87 10.75 -6.12
N THR A 481 -9.81 10.06 -5.70
CA THR A 481 -9.12 9.07 -6.55
C THR A 481 -9.96 7.80 -6.64
N GLY A 482 -10.63 7.39 -5.55
CA GLY A 482 -11.65 6.34 -5.58
C GLY A 482 -12.72 6.60 -6.65
N VAL A 483 -13.30 7.81 -6.67
CA VAL A 483 -14.27 8.25 -7.71
C VAL A 483 -13.71 8.12 -9.13
N ALA A 484 -12.44 8.49 -9.35
CA ALA A 484 -11.79 8.34 -10.66
C ALA A 484 -11.51 6.87 -11.03
N LEU A 485 -11.19 6.01 -10.06
CA LEU A 485 -11.02 4.57 -10.28
C LEU A 485 -12.36 3.89 -10.56
N THR A 486 -13.45 4.26 -9.88
CA THR A 486 -14.82 3.80 -10.21
C THR A 486 -15.20 4.17 -11.64
N ALA A 487 -14.93 5.40 -12.08
CA ALA A 487 -15.15 5.80 -13.47
C ALA A 487 -14.32 4.95 -14.45
N LEU A 488 -13.06 4.64 -14.10
CA LEU A 488 -12.22 3.73 -14.89
C LEU A 488 -12.79 2.30 -14.96
N PHE A 489 -13.28 1.74 -13.84
CA PHE A 489 -13.96 0.43 -13.85
C PHE A 489 -15.14 0.41 -14.83
N LYS A 490 -16.04 1.41 -14.75
CA LYS A 490 -17.22 1.52 -15.63
C LYS A 490 -16.83 1.67 -17.11
N LEU A 491 -15.78 2.43 -17.41
CA LEU A 491 -15.29 2.63 -18.78
C LEU A 491 -14.49 1.44 -19.34
N ARG A 492 -13.83 0.65 -18.48
CA ARG A 492 -13.24 -0.64 -18.84
C ARG A 492 -14.30 -1.71 -19.09
N GLN A 493 -15.32 -1.80 -18.25
CA GLN A 493 -16.44 -2.76 -18.40
C GLN A 493 -17.29 -2.48 -19.65
N SER A 494 -17.53 -1.22 -19.98
CA SER A 494 -18.25 -0.82 -21.21
C SER A 494 -17.37 -0.88 -22.48
N GLY A 495 -16.10 -1.27 -22.38
CA GLY A 495 -15.18 -1.39 -23.52
C GLY A 495 -14.73 -0.05 -24.13
N VAL A 496 -15.00 1.07 -23.45
CA VAL A 496 -14.64 2.42 -23.91
C VAL A 496 -13.14 2.68 -23.74
N ILE A 497 -12.56 2.16 -22.65
CA ILE A 497 -11.11 2.16 -22.40
C ILE A 497 -10.60 0.72 -22.64
N GLY A 498 -9.56 0.56 -23.45
CA GLY A 498 -8.92 -0.73 -23.73
C GLY A 498 -8.05 -1.24 -22.57
N PRO A 499 -7.67 -2.53 -22.58
CA PRO A 499 -6.77 -3.09 -21.57
C PRO A 499 -5.33 -2.55 -21.68
N THR A 500 -4.94 -2.10 -22.87
CA THR A 500 -3.58 -1.61 -23.18
C THR A 500 -3.50 -0.10 -23.35
N ASP A 501 -4.60 0.63 -23.15
CA ASP A 501 -4.63 2.09 -23.29
C ASP A 501 -3.84 2.74 -22.15
N ARG A 502 -2.83 3.56 -22.49
CA ARG A 502 -2.05 4.28 -21.47
C ARG A 502 -2.96 5.27 -20.76
N THR A 503 -3.23 5.00 -19.49
CA THR A 503 -4.26 5.70 -18.72
C THR A 503 -3.67 6.33 -17.47
N VAL A 504 -3.91 7.62 -17.26
CA VAL A 504 -3.43 8.37 -16.08
C VAL A 504 -4.59 8.85 -15.22
N VAL A 505 -4.62 8.42 -13.96
CA VAL A 505 -5.58 8.88 -12.94
C VAL A 505 -4.96 10.01 -12.11
N VAL A 506 -5.63 11.15 -11.99
CA VAL A 506 -5.11 12.31 -11.24
C VAL A 506 -5.54 12.23 -9.78
N SER A 507 -4.58 11.99 -8.87
CA SER A 507 -4.80 11.99 -7.43
C SER A 507 -4.55 13.39 -6.86
N THR A 508 -5.63 14.10 -6.49
CA THR A 508 -5.61 15.54 -6.22
C THR A 508 -5.24 15.93 -4.78
N ALA A 509 -5.27 15.00 -3.83
CA ALA A 509 -4.96 15.22 -2.41
C ALA A 509 -4.33 13.96 -1.79
N HIS A 510 -3.50 14.12 -0.76
CA HIS A 510 -2.89 12.98 -0.08
C HIS A 510 -3.93 12.18 0.72
N GLY A 511 -3.88 10.84 0.68
CA GLY A 511 -4.72 9.98 1.53
C GLY A 511 -4.62 10.26 3.05
N LEU A 512 -3.51 10.85 3.53
CA LEU A 512 -3.30 11.25 4.93
C LEU A 512 -4.30 12.31 5.42
N LYS A 513 -4.97 13.04 4.52
CA LYS A 513 -6.06 13.96 4.87
C LYS A 513 -7.40 13.26 5.12
N PHE A 514 -7.48 11.96 4.87
CA PHE A 514 -8.72 11.16 4.88
C PHE A 514 -8.60 9.92 5.78
N THR A 515 -7.69 9.93 6.76
CA THR A 515 -7.49 8.81 7.69
C THR A 515 -8.76 8.43 8.44
N GLN A 516 -9.56 9.41 8.90
CA GLN A 516 -10.84 9.13 9.56
C GLN A 516 -11.80 8.35 8.64
N SER A 517 -11.96 8.78 7.39
CA SER A 517 -12.81 8.10 6.41
C SER A 517 -12.36 6.66 6.10
N LYS A 518 -11.07 6.35 6.24
CA LYS A 518 -10.54 4.97 6.14
C LYS A 518 -10.81 4.18 7.42
N LEU A 519 -10.55 4.77 8.59
CA LEU A 519 -10.87 4.16 9.88
C LEU A 519 -12.35 3.78 9.97
N ASP A 520 -13.26 4.69 9.61
CA ASP A 520 -14.71 4.47 9.64
C ASP A 520 -15.13 3.32 8.69
N TYR A 521 -14.42 3.15 7.55
CA TYR A 521 -14.66 2.06 6.60
C TYR A 521 -14.11 0.73 7.11
N ASP A 522 -12.85 0.71 7.56
CA ASP A 522 -12.18 -0.50 8.05
C ASP A 522 -12.73 -1.00 9.40
N SER A 523 -13.37 -0.14 10.19
CA SER A 523 -14.13 -0.53 11.39
C SER A 523 -15.56 -0.99 11.08
N GLY A 524 -16.06 -0.78 9.85
CA GLY A 524 -17.45 -1.04 9.48
C GLY A 524 -18.46 -0.07 10.11
N GLU A 525 -18.03 1.11 10.53
CA GLU A 525 -18.86 2.12 11.23
C GLU A 525 -19.57 3.10 10.27
N ILE A 526 -19.28 3.06 8.97
CA ILE A 526 -20.02 3.85 7.97
C ILE A 526 -21.45 3.32 7.84
N LYS A 527 -22.40 4.09 8.40
CA LYS A 527 -23.82 3.83 8.29
C LYS A 527 -24.27 3.74 6.82
N ASP A 528 -25.16 2.78 6.54
CA ASP A 528 -25.79 2.54 5.24
C ASP A 528 -24.79 2.14 4.11
N MET A 529 -23.62 1.60 4.46
CA MET A 529 -22.60 1.06 3.53
C MET A 529 -22.13 -0.32 3.97
N ALA A 530 -21.91 -1.27 3.05
CA ALA A 530 -21.57 -2.65 3.41
C ALA A 530 -20.09 -2.85 3.82
N CYS A 531 -19.22 -1.87 3.56
CA CYS A 531 -17.78 -1.88 3.88
C CYS A 531 -17.08 -3.20 3.47
N ARG A 532 -17.31 -3.62 2.22
CA ARG A 532 -17.08 -5.01 1.75
C ARG A 532 -15.62 -5.46 1.79
N PHE A 533 -14.69 -4.50 1.79
CA PHE A 533 -13.25 -4.71 1.80
C PHE A 533 -12.58 -4.22 3.10
N ALA A 534 -13.36 -4.00 4.16
CA ALA A 534 -12.87 -3.59 5.46
C ALA A 534 -11.84 -4.59 6.04
N ASN A 535 -10.74 -4.08 6.58
CA ASN A 535 -9.68 -4.88 7.19
C ASN A 535 -9.46 -4.52 8.68
N PRO A 536 -10.41 -4.85 9.58
CA PRO A 536 -10.29 -4.54 11.00
C PRO A 536 -9.20 -5.39 11.67
N PRO A 537 -8.53 -4.88 12.73
CA PRO A 537 -7.58 -5.66 13.51
C PRO A 537 -8.21 -6.93 14.12
N VAL A 538 -7.73 -8.10 13.70
CA VAL A 538 -8.18 -9.39 14.23
C VAL A 538 -7.67 -9.58 15.66
N GLN A 539 -8.60 -9.71 16.63
CA GLN A 539 -8.23 -10.05 18.00
C GLN A 539 -7.86 -11.53 18.10
N VAL A 540 -6.60 -11.80 18.48
CA VAL A 540 -6.10 -13.14 18.77
C VAL A 540 -5.62 -13.22 20.22
N LYS A 541 -5.80 -14.38 20.87
CA LYS A 541 -5.22 -14.63 22.20
C LYS A 541 -3.70 -14.73 22.08
N ALA A 542 -2.99 -14.48 23.18
CA ALA A 542 -1.54 -14.67 23.28
C ALA A 542 -1.18 -16.17 23.36
N ASP A 543 -1.50 -16.90 22.29
CA ASP A 543 -1.25 -18.31 22.09
C ASP A 543 -0.52 -18.50 20.75
N PHE A 544 0.55 -19.29 20.74
CA PHE A 544 1.37 -19.48 19.55
C PHE A 544 0.58 -20.13 18.41
N GLY A 545 -0.30 -21.08 18.74
CA GLY A 545 -1.10 -21.80 17.76
C GLY A 545 -2.07 -20.88 17.04
N LEU A 546 -2.93 -20.19 17.80
CA LEU A 546 -3.90 -19.25 17.26
C LEU A 546 -3.22 -18.11 16.48
N ALA A 547 -2.13 -17.54 17.00
CA ALA A 547 -1.37 -16.50 16.30
C ALA A 547 -0.73 -17.02 15.00
N PHE A 548 -0.17 -18.23 15.00
CA PHE A 548 0.41 -18.85 13.81
C PHE A 548 -0.66 -19.15 12.76
N PHE A 549 -1.80 -19.76 13.13
CA PHE A 549 -2.89 -20.03 12.19
C PHE A 549 -3.44 -18.75 11.56
N SER A 550 -3.69 -17.70 12.36
CA SER A 550 -4.14 -16.41 11.84
C SER A 550 -3.12 -15.78 10.88
N ALA A 551 -1.84 -15.75 11.25
CA ALA A 551 -0.79 -15.18 10.42
C ALA A 551 -0.49 -16.01 9.15
N ASN A 552 -0.55 -17.33 9.23
CA ASN A 552 -0.31 -18.23 8.11
C ASN A 552 -1.47 -18.16 7.10
N ALA A 553 -2.73 -18.11 7.55
CA ALA A 553 -3.87 -17.96 6.66
C ALA A 553 -3.84 -16.61 5.91
N GLU A 554 -3.47 -15.51 6.56
CA GLU A 554 -3.27 -14.22 5.91
C GLU A 554 -2.08 -14.24 4.94
N ALA A 555 -0.97 -14.86 5.33
CA ALA A 555 0.21 -15.03 4.47
C ALA A 555 -0.11 -15.89 3.21
N GLN A 556 -0.98 -16.89 3.34
CA GLN A 556 -1.48 -17.70 2.22
C GLN A 556 -2.45 -16.91 1.33
N ALA A 557 -3.39 -16.16 1.91
CA ALA A 557 -4.32 -15.28 1.17
C ALA A 557 -3.58 -14.25 0.30
N SER A 558 -2.41 -13.75 0.76
CA SER A 558 -1.57 -12.84 -0.03
C SER A 558 -1.01 -13.45 -1.33
N ARG A 559 -0.93 -14.79 -1.43
CA ARG A 559 -0.28 -15.56 -2.52
C ARG A 559 -1.26 -16.04 -3.60
N LYS A 560 -2.22 -15.18 -3.98
CA LYS A 560 -3.16 -15.33 -5.12
C LYS A 560 -4.10 -16.54 -5.06
N SER A 561 -5.39 -16.21 -5.07
CA SER A 561 -6.59 -17.03 -5.35
C SER A 561 -7.26 -17.75 -4.16
N SER A 562 -8.50 -17.31 -3.90
CA SER A 562 -9.54 -18.02 -3.13
C SER A 562 -9.33 -18.18 -1.60
N PRO A 563 -10.41 -18.44 -0.82
CA PRO A 563 -10.75 -17.47 0.21
C PRO A 563 -11.04 -18.03 1.61
N ARG A 564 -10.80 -17.18 2.62
CA ARG A 564 -11.27 -17.28 4.02
C ARG A 564 -10.76 -18.48 4.83
N VAL A 565 -10.25 -18.14 6.01
CA VAL A 565 -9.80 -19.06 7.06
C VAL A 565 -10.81 -20.18 7.33
N ASN A 566 -10.52 -21.35 6.76
CA ASN A 566 -10.86 -22.67 7.25
C ASN A 566 -9.74 -23.60 6.76
N ASN A 567 -9.60 -24.78 7.38
CA ASN A 567 -8.73 -25.80 6.80
C ASN A 567 -9.46 -26.42 5.60
N ASP A 568 -9.17 -25.94 4.38
CA ASP A 568 -9.79 -26.38 3.13
C ASP A 568 -9.75 -27.91 2.97
N VAL A 569 -8.70 -28.59 3.45
CA VAL A 569 -8.59 -30.05 3.38
C VAL A 569 -9.64 -30.71 4.28
N VAL A 570 -9.80 -30.22 5.51
CA VAL A 570 -10.79 -30.72 6.48
C VAL A 570 -12.21 -30.40 6.01
N GLN A 571 -12.48 -29.18 5.55
CA GLN A 571 -13.81 -28.81 5.03
C GLN A 571 -14.17 -29.56 3.77
N LYS A 572 -13.25 -29.70 2.83
CA LYS A 572 -13.50 -30.46 1.60
C LYS A 572 -13.65 -31.96 1.89
N ALA A 573 -13.00 -32.49 2.92
CA ALA A 573 -13.23 -33.86 3.36
C ALA A 573 -14.61 -34.06 4.03
N GLU A 574 -15.12 -33.06 4.76
CA GLU A 574 -16.52 -33.03 5.22
C GLU A 574 -17.50 -32.94 4.04
N GLU A 575 -17.26 -32.05 3.07
CA GLU A 575 -18.09 -31.88 1.85
C GLU A 575 -18.13 -33.13 0.97
N LEU A 576 -17.02 -33.86 0.88
CA LEU A 576 -16.89 -35.12 0.14
C LEU A 576 -17.38 -36.36 0.91
N ASP A 577 -17.89 -36.14 2.13
CA ASP A 577 -18.41 -37.16 3.05
C ASP A 577 -17.40 -38.29 3.30
N ILE A 578 -16.20 -37.92 3.75
CA ILE A 578 -15.13 -38.86 4.11
C ILE A 578 -15.27 -39.27 5.58
N ASP A 579 -15.21 -40.56 5.89
CA ASP A 579 -15.43 -41.09 7.25
C ASP A 579 -14.30 -40.75 8.24
N VAL A 580 -13.05 -40.74 7.76
CA VAL A 580 -11.84 -40.49 8.56
C VAL A 580 -10.98 -39.45 7.85
N LEU A 581 -10.76 -38.31 8.50
CA LEU A 581 -10.16 -37.12 7.88
C LEU A 581 -8.64 -37.13 8.05
N VAL A 582 -7.96 -36.50 7.10
CA VAL A 582 -6.50 -36.36 7.08
C VAL A 582 -6.13 -34.89 7.00
N HIS A 583 -5.20 -34.45 7.83
CA HIS A 583 -4.61 -33.12 7.78
C HIS A 583 -3.09 -33.20 7.61
N GLY A 584 -2.56 -32.25 6.84
CA GLY A 584 -1.13 -31.94 6.79
C GLY A 584 -0.38 -32.54 5.61
N GLU A 585 -0.86 -33.59 4.93
CA GLU A 585 -0.14 -34.13 3.75
C GLU A 585 0.05 -33.09 2.63
N PRO A 586 -0.98 -32.30 2.23
CA PRO A 586 -0.82 -31.26 1.21
C PRO A 586 0.01 -30.04 1.68
N GLU A 587 0.32 -29.98 2.97
CA GLU A 587 0.96 -28.84 3.65
C GLU A 587 2.42 -29.12 4.04
N ARG A 588 2.88 -30.38 3.93
CA ARG A 588 4.25 -30.84 4.21
C ARG A 588 5.09 -30.82 2.93
N ASN A 589 6.36 -30.43 3.03
CA ASN A 589 7.29 -30.38 1.88
C ASN A 589 7.62 -31.79 1.35
N ASP A 590 8.15 -32.63 2.24
CA ASP A 590 8.50 -34.03 2.02
C ASP A 590 8.28 -34.78 3.33
N MET A 591 7.89 -36.05 3.24
CA MET A 591 7.57 -36.87 4.41
C MET A 591 8.78 -37.04 5.34
N VAL A 592 9.97 -37.31 4.79
CA VAL A 592 11.16 -37.64 5.58
C VAL A 592 11.88 -36.39 6.06
N GLU A 593 11.89 -35.33 5.26
CA GLU A 593 12.38 -34.00 5.67
C GLU A 593 11.59 -33.47 6.88
N TYR A 594 10.24 -33.48 6.81
CA TYR A 594 9.38 -32.91 7.85
C TYR A 594 9.54 -33.57 9.23
N PHE A 595 9.62 -34.90 9.29
CA PHE A 595 9.85 -35.58 10.58
C PHE A 595 11.29 -35.44 11.04
N GLY A 596 12.27 -35.52 10.13
CA GLY A 596 13.67 -35.34 10.46
C GLY A 596 13.99 -33.98 11.08
N GLU A 597 13.40 -32.88 10.59
CA GLU A 597 13.63 -31.52 11.13
C GLU A 597 13.20 -31.36 12.60
N GLN A 598 12.43 -32.32 13.12
CA GLN A 598 11.89 -32.30 14.49
C GLN A 598 12.60 -33.28 15.42
N LEU A 599 13.56 -34.06 14.91
CA LEU A 599 14.36 -35.03 15.66
C LEU A 599 15.78 -34.50 15.91
N SER A 600 16.32 -34.81 17.09
CA SER A 600 17.74 -34.59 17.37
C SER A 600 18.59 -35.64 16.64
N GLY A 601 19.87 -35.33 16.38
CA GLY A 601 20.78 -36.21 15.63
C GLY A 601 20.70 -36.09 14.10
N PHE A 602 19.80 -35.25 13.58
CA PHE A 602 19.61 -34.96 12.17
C PHE A 602 20.16 -33.58 11.75
N ALA A 603 20.72 -33.49 10.56
CA ALA A 603 21.18 -32.26 9.92
C ALA A 603 20.64 -32.12 8.49
N PHE A 604 20.43 -30.88 8.06
CA PHE A 604 19.75 -30.53 6.81
C PHE A 604 20.63 -29.64 5.94
N THR A 605 20.58 -29.86 4.63
CA THR A 605 21.33 -29.03 3.67
C THR A 605 20.45 -27.88 3.17
N ALA A 606 21.02 -26.69 2.94
CA ALA A 606 20.23 -25.59 2.40
C ALA A 606 19.76 -25.85 0.95
N ASN A 607 20.61 -26.50 0.14
CA ASN A 607 20.42 -26.65 -1.31
C ASN A 607 20.74 -28.06 -1.84
N GLY A 608 20.93 -29.07 -0.98
CA GLY A 608 21.34 -30.42 -1.36
C GLY A 608 20.17 -31.30 -1.80
N TRP A 609 19.54 -30.91 -2.92
CA TRP A 609 18.44 -31.67 -3.53
C TRP A 609 18.96 -32.93 -4.24
N VAL A 610 18.27 -34.04 -4.04
CA VAL A 610 18.53 -35.33 -4.69
C VAL A 610 17.30 -35.75 -5.48
N GLN A 611 17.48 -36.15 -6.73
CA GLN A 611 16.42 -36.67 -7.57
C GLN A 611 15.95 -38.04 -7.03
N SER A 612 14.65 -38.17 -6.75
CA SER A 612 14.03 -39.41 -6.27
C SER A 612 13.54 -40.25 -7.45
N TYR A 613 12.57 -39.73 -8.22
CA TYR A 613 12.11 -40.35 -9.47
C TYR A 613 11.53 -39.29 -10.40
N GLY A 614 11.66 -39.48 -11.72
CA GLY A 614 11.16 -38.52 -12.72
C GLY A 614 11.72 -37.11 -12.47
N SER A 615 10.84 -36.10 -12.40
CA SER A 615 11.21 -34.73 -12.02
C SER A 615 11.10 -34.43 -10.51
N ARG A 616 10.75 -35.42 -9.67
CA ARG A 616 10.62 -35.23 -8.22
C ARG A 616 12.00 -35.23 -7.56
N CYS A 617 12.32 -34.14 -6.88
CA CYS A 617 13.48 -34.04 -6.01
C CYS A 617 13.04 -34.04 -4.54
N VAL A 618 13.86 -34.63 -3.68
CA VAL A 618 13.74 -34.58 -2.22
C VAL A 618 15.03 -34.01 -1.64
N LYS A 619 15.04 -33.73 -0.34
CA LYS A 619 16.26 -33.30 0.38
C LYS A 619 16.54 -34.30 1.50
N PRO A 620 17.31 -35.38 1.22
CA PRO A 620 17.60 -36.41 2.21
C PRO A 620 18.26 -35.82 3.47
N PRO A 621 17.74 -36.09 4.67
CA PRO A 621 18.38 -35.68 5.91
C PRO A 621 19.73 -36.39 6.10
N ILE A 622 20.60 -35.84 6.96
CA ILE A 622 21.87 -36.46 7.34
C ILE A 622 21.80 -36.83 8.83
N ILE A 623 21.83 -38.12 9.15
CA ILE A 623 21.89 -38.60 10.54
C ILE A 623 23.36 -38.61 10.97
N TYR A 624 23.74 -37.72 11.89
CA TYR A 624 25.11 -37.53 12.36
C TYR A 624 25.34 -37.93 13.82
N GLY A 625 24.28 -38.13 14.59
CA GLY A 625 24.33 -38.43 16.02
C GLY A 625 23.26 -39.43 16.45
N ASP A 626 23.02 -39.53 17.76
CA ASP A 626 21.95 -40.37 18.29
C ASP A 626 20.60 -39.68 18.13
N VAL A 627 19.59 -40.44 17.70
CA VAL A 627 18.25 -39.92 17.42
C VAL A 627 17.42 -39.88 18.69
N SER A 628 16.77 -38.74 18.94
CA SER A 628 15.77 -38.60 20.01
C SER A 628 14.73 -37.53 19.65
N ARG A 629 13.52 -37.66 20.22
CA ARG A 629 12.42 -36.69 20.06
C ARG A 629 12.48 -35.64 21.19
N PRO A 630 12.86 -34.38 20.93
CA PRO A 630 12.94 -33.35 21.97
C PRO A 630 11.58 -32.78 22.40
N LYS A 631 10.55 -32.90 21.55
CA LYS A 631 9.18 -32.42 21.75
C LYS A 631 8.20 -33.14 20.81
N PRO A 632 6.87 -33.12 21.08
CA PRO A 632 5.87 -33.60 20.13
C PRO A 632 5.94 -32.91 18.75
N MET A 633 5.70 -33.69 17.70
CA MET A 633 5.95 -33.30 16.30
C MET A 633 4.67 -32.91 15.53
N THR A 634 3.61 -33.68 15.72
CA THR A 634 2.33 -33.59 15.00
C THR A 634 1.15 -33.40 15.91
N VAL A 635 1.23 -33.80 17.19
CA VAL A 635 0.15 -33.70 18.19
C VAL A 635 -0.59 -32.37 18.12
N PHE A 636 0.12 -31.25 18.14
CA PHE A 636 -0.48 -29.91 18.06
C PHE A 636 -1.39 -29.73 16.83
N TRP A 637 -0.91 -30.11 15.64
CA TRP A 637 -1.65 -30.00 14.38
C TRP A 637 -2.83 -30.97 14.33
N SER A 638 -2.61 -32.23 14.74
CA SER A 638 -3.65 -33.26 14.78
C SER A 638 -4.79 -32.89 15.71
N THR A 639 -4.50 -32.41 16.93
CA THR A 639 -5.51 -31.94 17.88
C THR A 639 -6.22 -30.67 17.40
N ALA A 640 -5.49 -29.72 16.80
CA ALA A 640 -6.11 -28.52 16.24
C ALA A 640 -7.10 -28.85 15.10
N ALA A 641 -6.73 -29.75 14.18
CA ALA A 641 -7.60 -30.21 13.11
C ALA A 641 -8.77 -31.07 13.62
N GLN A 642 -8.55 -31.94 14.62
CA GLN A 642 -9.63 -32.67 15.29
C GLN A 642 -10.65 -31.73 15.94
N GLY A 643 -10.21 -30.59 16.48
CA GLY A 643 -11.11 -29.56 17.04
C GLY A 643 -12.03 -28.87 16.01
N MET A 644 -11.78 -29.04 14.71
CA MET A 644 -12.59 -28.44 13.63
C MET A 644 -13.70 -29.37 13.10
N THR A 645 -13.71 -30.64 13.49
CA THR A 645 -14.64 -31.67 12.98
C THR A 645 -15.15 -32.57 14.12
N LYS A 646 -16.32 -33.20 13.92
CA LYS A 646 -16.81 -34.28 14.80
C LYS A 646 -16.39 -35.67 14.32
N ARG A 647 -15.89 -35.79 13.10
CA ARG A 647 -15.40 -37.05 12.52
C ARG A 647 -13.98 -37.34 13.04
N PRO A 648 -13.53 -38.60 13.08
CA PRO A 648 -12.17 -38.93 13.49
C PRO A 648 -11.12 -38.29 12.59
N MET A 649 -10.16 -37.59 13.19
CA MET A 649 -8.96 -37.09 12.54
C MET A 649 -7.84 -38.13 12.62
N LYS A 650 -7.10 -38.29 11.53
CA LYS A 650 -6.05 -39.30 11.39
C LYS A 650 -4.67 -38.69 11.59
N GLY A 651 -3.95 -39.14 12.62
CA GLY A 651 -2.55 -38.75 12.86
C GLY A 651 -1.62 -39.51 11.91
N MET A 652 -1.07 -38.86 10.88
CA MET A 652 -0.17 -39.51 9.92
C MET A 652 1.31 -39.25 10.22
N LEU A 653 2.06 -40.33 10.43
CA LEU A 653 3.49 -40.40 10.72
C LEU A 653 4.24 -41.18 9.63
N THR A 654 5.50 -40.84 9.40
CA THR A 654 6.42 -41.67 8.61
C THR A 654 7.14 -42.64 9.52
N GLY A 655 7.20 -43.91 9.14
CA GLY A 655 7.80 -44.95 9.95
C GLY A 655 9.33 -44.87 10.04
N PRO A 656 9.92 -45.45 11.09
CA PRO A 656 11.35 -45.36 11.37
C PRO A 656 12.23 -45.91 10.25
N PHE A 657 11.77 -46.94 9.55
CA PHE A 657 12.55 -47.59 8.52
C PHE A 657 12.62 -46.75 7.23
N THR A 658 11.54 -46.06 6.88
CA THR A 658 11.47 -45.10 5.77
C THR A 658 12.29 -43.85 6.06
N ILE A 659 12.20 -43.30 7.28
CA ILE A 659 13.08 -42.19 7.70
C ILE A 659 14.57 -42.60 7.58
N LEU A 660 14.94 -43.81 8.02
CA LEU A 660 16.31 -44.33 7.94
C LEU A 660 16.80 -44.49 6.48
N ASN A 661 16.00 -45.05 5.58
CA ASN A 661 16.42 -45.34 4.21
C ASN A 661 16.49 -44.10 3.31
N TRP A 662 15.65 -43.11 3.56
CA TRP A 662 15.61 -41.85 2.81
C TRP A 662 16.51 -40.77 3.44
N SER A 663 17.37 -41.16 4.38
CA SER A 663 18.42 -40.32 4.99
C SER A 663 19.83 -40.85 4.68
N PHE A 664 20.81 -39.95 4.65
CA PHE A 664 22.22 -40.29 4.73
C PHE A 664 22.55 -40.71 6.17
N VAL A 665 22.62 -42.02 6.40
CA VAL A 665 22.87 -42.61 7.73
C VAL A 665 24.36 -42.65 8.05
N ARG A 666 24.74 -42.28 9.27
CA ARG A 666 26.05 -42.55 9.87
C ARG A 666 26.48 -44.02 9.73
N ASN A 667 27.78 -44.26 9.65
CA ASN A 667 28.37 -45.56 9.33
C ASN A 667 29.29 -46.13 10.44
N ASP A 668 29.31 -45.48 11.61
CA ASP A 668 30.07 -45.87 12.79
C ASP A 668 29.35 -46.91 13.68
N GLN A 669 28.04 -47.10 13.48
CA GLN A 669 27.22 -48.10 14.17
C GLN A 669 26.31 -48.88 13.20
N PRO A 670 25.76 -50.05 13.60
CA PRO A 670 24.82 -50.80 12.77
C PRO A 670 23.52 -50.02 12.48
N ARG A 671 23.01 -50.13 11.24
CA ARG A 671 21.76 -49.46 10.82
C ARG A 671 20.56 -49.75 11.72
N PHE A 672 20.47 -50.95 12.29
CA PHE A 672 19.35 -51.32 13.18
C PHE A 672 19.35 -50.51 14.49
N GLU A 673 20.51 -50.13 15.03
CA GLU A 673 20.59 -49.32 16.26
C GLU A 673 20.02 -47.92 16.02
N THR A 674 20.39 -47.27 14.91
CA THR A 674 19.79 -46.00 14.49
C THR A 674 18.29 -46.16 14.20
N CYS A 675 17.88 -47.26 13.58
CA CYS A 675 16.47 -47.53 13.31
C CYS A 675 15.64 -47.65 14.60
N TYR A 676 16.18 -48.29 15.64
CA TYR A 676 15.52 -48.41 16.93
C TYR A 676 15.46 -47.07 17.68
N GLN A 677 16.48 -46.22 17.58
CA GLN A 677 16.42 -44.84 18.11
C GLN A 677 15.29 -44.03 17.44
N ILE A 678 15.16 -44.11 16.11
CA ILE A 678 14.03 -43.47 15.39
C ILE A 678 12.70 -44.12 15.80
N ALA A 679 12.64 -45.44 15.96
CA ALA A 679 11.41 -46.14 16.34
C ALA A 679 10.90 -45.73 17.72
N LEU A 680 11.79 -45.54 18.69
CA LEU A 680 11.43 -45.00 20.02
C LEU A 680 10.92 -43.55 19.91
N ALA A 681 11.54 -42.71 19.09
CA ALA A 681 11.07 -41.36 18.83
C ALA A 681 9.66 -41.31 18.18
N ILE A 682 9.35 -42.25 17.26
CA ILE A 682 8.02 -42.39 16.67
C ILE A 682 7.02 -42.97 17.68
N LYS A 683 7.42 -43.96 18.50
CA LYS A 683 6.59 -44.52 19.58
C LYS A 683 6.10 -43.43 20.54
N ASP A 684 7.00 -42.57 21.00
CA ASP A 684 6.66 -41.48 21.92
C ASP A 684 5.66 -40.48 21.30
N GLU A 685 5.72 -40.28 19.97
CA GLU A 685 4.76 -39.46 19.23
C GLU A 685 3.39 -40.15 19.09
N VAL A 686 3.38 -41.46 18.83
CA VAL A 686 2.16 -42.29 18.75
C VAL A 686 1.42 -42.26 20.09
N GLU A 687 2.12 -42.46 21.20
CA GLU A 687 1.52 -42.39 22.54
C GLU A 687 0.98 -40.99 22.87
N ASP A 688 1.67 -39.92 22.45
CA ASP A 688 1.19 -38.55 22.71
C ASP A 688 0.00 -38.16 21.80
N LEU A 689 -0.10 -38.71 20.58
CA LEU A 689 -1.28 -38.60 19.73
C LEU A 689 -2.50 -39.29 20.36
N GLU A 690 -2.32 -40.52 20.86
CA GLU A 690 -3.38 -41.26 21.56
C GLU A 690 -3.87 -40.49 22.81
N LYS A 691 -2.93 -40.03 23.65
CA LYS A 691 -3.26 -39.19 24.84
C LYS A 691 -4.00 -37.91 24.48
N ALA A 692 -3.79 -37.37 23.27
CA ALA A 692 -4.47 -36.19 22.76
C ALA A 692 -5.82 -36.49 22.06
N GLY A 693 -6.29 -37.74 22.10
CA GLY A 693 -7.58 -38.18 21.55
C GLY A 693 -7.55 -38.57 20.07
N ILE A 694 -6.37 -38.67 19.45
CA ILE A 694 -6.20 -39.07 18.05
C ILE A 694 -6.09 -40.59 17.98
N THR A 695 -7.24 -41.27 17.94
CA THR A 695 -7.34 -42.74 18.03
C THR A 695 -7.23 -43.48 16.69
N VAL A 696 -7.03 -42.75 15.58
CA VAL A 696 -6.71 -43.34 14.28
C VAL A 696 -5.34 -42.82 13.85
N ILE A 697 -4.35 -43.71 13.79
CA ILE A 697 -2.94 -43.35 13.56
C ILE A 697 -2.44 -44.09 12.32
N GLN A 698 -1.69 -43.41 11.46
CA GLN A 698 -0.99 -44.00 10.32
C GLN A 698 0.51 -43.95 10.50
N ILE A 699 1.18 -45.07 10.20
CA ILE A 699 2.64 -45.18 10.17
C ILE A 699 3.03 -45.80 8.83
N ASP A 700 3.67 -44.99 7.97
CA ASP A 700 3.98 -45.39 6.59
C ASP A 700 5.39 -45.97 6.44
N GLU A 701 5.47 -47.14 5.79
CA GLU A 701 6.72 -47.88 5.60
C GLU A 701 6.94 -48.33 4.15
N ALA A 702 6.78 -47.40 3.21
CA ALA A 702 7.02 -47.65 1.78
C ALA A 702 8.47 -48.14 1.50
N ALA A 703 9.47 -47.67 2.24
CA ALA A 703 10.86 -48.03 1.99
C ALA A 703 11.24 -49.45 2.42
N LEU A 704 10.36 -50.20 3.11
CA LEU A 704 10.63 -51.54 3.64
C LEU A 704 11.11 -52.51 2.55
N ARG A 705 10.63 -52.34 1.31
CA ARG A 705 11.11 -53.11 0.16
C ARG A 705 12.37 -52.54 -0.48
N GLU A 706 12.50 -51.22 -0.53
CA GLU A 706 13.60 -50.51 -1.19
C GLU A 706 14.94 -50.82 -0.54
N GLY A 707 14.98 -50.97 0.79
CA GLY A 707 16.17 -51.35 1.54
C GLY A 707 16.51 -52.84 1.52
N LEU A 708 15.67 -53.71 0.96
CA LEU A 708 15.82 -55.16 1.09
C LEU A 708 17.10 -55.62 0.37
N PRO A 709 18.03 -56.34 1.05
CA PRO A 709 19.30 -56.75 0.43
C PRO A 709 19.11 -57.53 -0.86
N LEU A 710 20.03 -57.39 -1.83
CA LEU A 710 19.96 -58.17 -3.07
C LEU A 710 20.16 -59.69 -2.83
N ARG A 711 20.88 -60.05 -1.75
CA ARG A 711 21.17 -61.44 -1.40
C ARG A 711 20.08 -62.01 -0.49
N LYS A 712 19.42 -63.09 -0.95
CA LYS A 712 18.38 -63.79 -0.18
C LYS A 712 18.84 -64.30 1.19
N SER A 713 20.13 -64.62 1.34
CA SER A 713 20.73 -65.03 2.63
C SER A 713 20.69 -63.94 3.70
N GLU A 714 20.63 -62.67 3.30
CA GLU A 714 20.62 -61.51 4.20
C GLU A 714 19.18 -61.04 4.51
N HIS A 715 18.17 -61.59 3.82
CA HIS A 715 16.75 -61.21 3.99
C HIS A 715 16.21 -61.50 5.39
N ALA A 716 16.52 -62.68 5.95
CA ALA A 716 15.99 -63.07 7.25
C ALA A 716 16.43 -62.12 8.36
N PHE A 717 17.74 -61.81 8.42
CA PHE A 717 18.30 -60.87 9.39
C PHE A 717 17.75 -59.44 9.18
N TYR A 718 17.66 -58.98 7.93
CA TYR A 718 17.10 -57.66 7.62
C TYR A 718 15.64 -57.53 8.05
N LEU A 719 14.80 -58.52 7.71
CA LEU A 719 13.37 -58.47 8.00
C LEU A 719 13.09 -58.56 9.50
N ASP A 720 13.91 -59.31 10.25
CA ASP A 720 13.81 -59.42 11.70
C ASP A 720 13.91 -58.03 12.38
N TRP A 721 15.02 -57.31 12.18
CA TRP A 721 15.18 -56.00 12.81
C TRP A 721 14.29 -54.90 12.20
N ALA A 722 13.99 -54.95 10.90
CA ALA A 722 13.09 -53.98 10.28
C ALA A 722 11.66 -54.12 10.83
N VAL A 723 11.11 -55.34 10.90
CA VAL A 723 9.79 -55.61 11.51
C VAL A 723 9.84 -55.32 13.01
N HIS A 724 10.93 -55.61 13.72
CA HIS A 724 11.08 -55.25 15.13
C HIS A 724 11.01 -53.72 15.34
N SER A 725 11.69 -52.92 14.51
CA SER A 725 11.65 -51.46 14.61
C SER A 725 10.24 -50.90 14.40
N PHE A 726 9.47 -51.47 13.47
CA PHE A 726 8.07 -51.09 13.27
C PHE A 726 7.20 -51.46 14.49
N ARG A 727 7.38 -52.66 15.06
CA ARG A 727 6.67 -53.10 16.29
C ARG A 727 7.01 -52.24 17.51
N ILE A 728 8.18 -51.61 17.58
CA ILE A 728 8.49 -50.65 18.65
C ILE A 728 7.56 -49.42 18.59
N THR A 729 7.09 -49.01 17.40
CA THR A 729 6.26 -47.80 17.25
C THR A 729 4.84 -47.91 17.77
N ASN A 730 4.31 -49.14 17.93
CA ASN A 730 2.92 -49.41 18.30
C ASN A 730 2.77 -50.27 19.57
N VAL A 731 3.83 -50.45 20.36
CA VAL A 731 3.72 -50.99 21.72
C VAL A 731 3.46 -49.87 22.73
N GLY A 732 2.46 -50.04 23.61
CA GLY A 732 2.12 -49.08 24.67
C GLY A 732 0.78 -48.36 24.50
N VAL A 733 0.15 -48.50 23.33
CA VAL A 733 -1.19 -48.00 23.00
C VAL A 733 -2.31 -48.97 23.40
N LEU A 734 -3.54 -48.47 23.43
CA LEU A 734 -4.75 -49.24 23.75
C LEU A 734 -5.22 -50.09 22.55
N ASP A 735 -5.81 -51.25 22.83
CA ASP A 735 -6.43 -52.13 21.81
C ASP A 735 -7.55 -51.45 21.01
N THR A 736 -8.09 -50.33 21.50
CA THR A 736 -9.10 -49.50 20.82
C THR A 736 -8.53 -48.54 19.77
N THR A 737 -7.20 -48.35 19.73
CA THR A 737 -6.54 -47.41 18.82
C THR A 737 -6.30 -48.07 17.47
N GLN A 738 -6.87 -47.49 16.41
CA GLN A 738 -6.83 -48.04 15.06
C GLN A 738 -5.54 -47.63 14.36
N PHE A 739 -4.75 -48.61 13.94
CA PHE A 739 -3.56 -48.37 13.12
C PHE A 739 -3.83 -48.65 11.65
N HIS A 740 -3.51 -47.66 10.83
CA HIS A 740 -3.48 -47.76 9.38
C HIS A 740 -2.02 -47.78 8.90
N TYR A 741 -1.68 -48.63 7.94
CA TYR A 741 -0.29 -48.83 7.55
C TYR A 741 -0.12 -48.67 6.04
N GLY A 742 0.53 -47.59 5.61
CA GLY A 742 0.94 -47.39 4.21
C GLY A 742 2.16 -48.24 3.87
N VAL A 743 1.95 -49.55 3.72
CA VAL A 743 2.98 -50.52 3.32
C VAL A 743 2.90 -50.81 1.81
N PHE A 744 2.70 -49.76 1.00
CA PHE A 744 2.66 -49.91 -0.44
C PHE A 744 4.04 -50.30 -0.99
N PHE A 745 4.07 -51.32 -1.85
CA PHE A 745 5.24 -51.98 -2.43
C PHE A 745 6.09 -52.90 -1.52
N ALA A 746 5.76 -53.12 -0.23
CA ALA A 746 6.31 -54.27 0.49
C ALA A 746 5.52 -55.56 0.18
N TYR A 747 6.24 -56.59 -0.25
CA TYR A 747 5.67 -57.81 -0.83
C TYR A 747 5.12 -58.78 0.23
N MET A 748 4.07 -58.39 0.96
CA MET A 748 3.15 -59.38 1.53
C MET A 748 2.32 -60.00 0.40
N ARG A 749 2.11 -61.32 0.45
CA ARG A 749 1.39 -62.06 -0.61
C ARG A 749 -0.12 -61.77 -0.56
N LEU A 750 -0.53 -60.60 -1.01
CA LEU A 750 -1.90 -60.42 -1.49
C LEU A 750 -2.11 -61.34 -2.69
N ARG A 751 -3.18 -62.14 -2.66
CA ARG A 751 -3.57 -63.00 -3.78
C ARG A 751 -4.03 -62.10 -4.92
N GLU A 752 -3.87 -62.60 -6.14
CA GLU A 752 -4.21 -61.88 -7.38
C GLU A 752 -5.65 -61.31 -7.38
N GLN A 753 -6.56 -61.98 -6.67
CA GLN A 753 -7.94 -61.54 -6.49
C GLN A 753 -8.08 -60.30 -5.60
N GLU A 754 -7.27 -60.15 -4.56
CA GLU A 754 -7.31 -58.99 -3.64
C GLU A 754 -6.81 -57.72 -4.35
N ILE A 755 -5.79 -57.86 -5.21
CA ILE A 755 -5.31 -56.79 -6.10
C ILE A 755 -6.39 -56.39 -7.12
N ARG A 756 -7.06 -57.36 -7.74
CA ARG A 756 -8.20 -57.11 -8.65
C ARG A 756 -9.35 -56.37 -7.95
N ASN A 757 -9.69 -56.76 -6.73
CA ASN A 757 -10.74 -56.12 -5.95
C ASN A 757 -10.38 -54.65 -5.62
N LEU A 758 -9.14 -54.37 -5.21
CA LEU A 758 -8.67 -53.01 -4.92
C LEU A 758 -8.67 -52.11 -6.16
N MET A 759 -8.23 -52.62 -7.31
CA MET A 759 -8.32 -51.89 -8.59
C MET A 759 -9.78 -51.59 -8.96
N TRP A 760 -10.67 -52.57 -8.83
CA TRP A 760 -12.09 -52.42 -9.15
C TRP A 760 -12.80 -51.39 -8.24
N ILE A 761 -12.50 -51.39 -6.93
CA ILE A 761 -12.99 -50.37 -6.00
C ILE A 761 -12.48 -48.98 -6.40
N SER A 762 -11.20 -48.85 -6.79
CA SER A 762 -10.62 -47.59 -7.26
C SER A 762 -11.31 -47.08 -8.52
N GLU A 763 -11.62 -47.94 -9.49
CA GLU A 763 -12.41 -47.58 -10.68
C GLU A 763 -13.85 -47.16 -10.32
N CYS A 764 -14.52 -47.88 -9.41
CA CYS A 764 -15.86 -47.49 -8.94
C CYS A 764 -15.86 -46.12 -8.24
N VAL A 765 -14.82 -45.78 -7.47
CA VAL A 765 -14.67 -44.45 -6.86
C VAL A 765 -14.39 -43.38 -7.92
N ALA A 766 -13.46 -43.64 -8.86
CA ALA A 766 -13.14 -42.71 -9.95
C ALA A 766 -14.33 -42.42 -10.88
N GLN A 767 -15.24 -43.39 -11.05
CA GLN A 767 -16.48 -43.26 -11.83
C GLN A 767 -17.68 -42.77 -11.00
N ASN A 768 -17.47 -42.41 -9.72
CA ASN A 768 -18.49 -41.93 -8.78
C ASN A 768 -19.64 -42.95 -8.51
N GLN A 769 -19.36 -44.25 -8.64
CA GLN A 769 -20.31 -45.36 -8.48
C GLN A 769 -20.19 -46.04 -7.10
N LYS A 770 -20.06 -45.25 -6.01
CA LYS A 770 -19.86 -45.76 -4.64
C LYS A 770 -20.90 -46.82 -4.21
N SER A 771 -22.16 -46.70 -4.63
CA SER A 771 -23.23 -47.66 -4.30
C SER A 771 -22.93 -49.10 -4.72
N ARG A 772 -22.26 -49.30 -5.87
CA ARG A 772 -21.91 -50.63 -6.38
C ARG A 772 -20.90 -51.38 -5.50
N VAL A 773 -20.13 -50.66 -4.69
CA VAL A 773 -19.21 -51.26 -3.72
C VAL A 773 -20.02 -51.84 -2.55
N HIS A 774 -21.02 -51.11 -2.04
CA HIS A 774 -21.89 -51.57 -0.96
C HIS A 774 -22.77 -52.76 -1.36
N ASP A 775 -23.37 -52.74 -2.55
CA ASP A 775 -24.22 -53.83 -3.06
C ASP A 775 -23.45 -55.14 -3.34
N SER A 776 -22.11 -55.09 -3.40
CA SER A 776 -21.28 -56.26 -3.72
C SER A 776 -21.12 -57.28 -2.58
N GLY A 777 -21.54 -56.93 -1.36
CA GLY A 777 -21.43 -57.80 -0.19
C GLY A 777 -20.01 -58.04 0.33
N MET A 778 -18.99 -57.35 -0.21
CA MET A 778 -17.63 -57.43 0.30
C MET A 778 -17.50 -56.65 1.62
N LEU A 779 -17.58 -57.38 2.74
CA LEU A 779 -17.24 -56.86 4.06
C LEU A 779 -15.76 -56.46 4.10
N VAL A 780 -15.50 -55.17 4.30
CA VAL A 780 -14.15 -54.61 4.53
C VAL A 780 -13.58 -55.03 5.91
N GLY A 781 -14.38 -55.69 6.75
CA GLY A 781 -14.01 -56.11 8.11
C GLY A 781 -13.03 -57.30 8.22
N ASP A 782 -12.90 -58.14 7.19
CA ASP A 782 -12.11 -59.39 7.28
C ASP A 782 -10.62 -59.24 6.87
N VAL A 783 -10.11 -58.00 6.75
CA VAL A 783 -8.71 -57.73 6.35
C VAL A 783 -7.72 -57.83 7.53
N PHE A 784 -8.22 -57.95 8.77
CA PHE A 784 -7.42 -58.31 9.94
C PHE A 784 -7.89 -59.66 10.53
N LEU A 785 -6.91 -60.54 10.80
CA LEU A 785 -7.03 -61.83 11.51
C LEU A 785 -7.74 -63.00 10.77
N GLN A 786 -7.02 -63.65 9.86
CA GLN A 786 -7.05 -65.13 9.74
C GLN A 786 -5.64 -65.72 9.58
N ASN A 787 -5.41 -66.87 10.23
CA ASN A 787 -4.20 -67.73 10.21
C ASN A 787 -3.00 -67.36 11.11
N VAL A 788 -3.29 -67.17 12.40
CA VAL A 788 -2.65 -67.96 13.47
C VAL A 788 -3.85 -68.61 14.19
N GLU A 789 -4.01 -69.93 14.30
CA GLU A 789 -3.07 -70.93 14.79
C GLU A 789 -3.04 -72.24 13.98
N GLY A 790 -1.98 -73.02 14.21
CA GLY A 790 -2.10 -74.47 14.29
C GLY A 790 -1.49 -74.97 15.60
N ASN A 791 -2.34 -75.26 16.61
CA ASN A 791 -2.06 -76.04 17.84
C ASN A 791 -1.04 -75.41 18.84
N TYR A 792 -1.35 -75.06 20.09
CA TYR A 792 -2.21 -75.71 21.08
C TYR A 792 -2.51 -74.80 22.31
N ALA A 793 -3.76 -74.82 22.78
CA ALA A 793 -4.23 -74.70 24.18
C ALA A 793 -3.79 -73.52 25.08
N GLY A 794 -4.74 -72.65 25.42
CA GLY A 794 -4.71 -71.85 26.66
C GLY A 794 -5.66 -70.64 26.63
N ASN A 795 -6.62 -70.57 27.56
CA ASN A 795 -7.57 -69.46 27.72
C ASN A 795 -6.89 -68.07 27.77
N GLY A 796 -7.51 -67.07 27.13
CA GLY A 796 -7.14 -65.66 27.25
C GLY A 796 -7.78 -64.82 26.15
#